data_AF-A0A9N9AZZ0-F1
#
_entry.id   AF-A0A9N9AZZ0-F1
#
_cell.length_a   1.000
_cell.length_b   1.000
_cell.length_c   1.000
_cell.angle_alpha   90.00
_cell.angle_beta   90.00
_cell.angle_gamma   90.00
#
_symmetry.space_group_name_H-M   'P 1'
#
loop_
_entity.id
_entity.type
_entity.pdbx_description
1 polymer ?
#
loop_
_entity_poly.entity_id
_entity_poly.type
_entity_poly.pdbx_seq_one_letter_code
_entity_poly.pdbx_strand_id
1 'polypeptide(L)'
;MPGHKKIFVAGIKSAHIWDKVEEKENQIAESSDVESDEHEEPETYGLLFEIINAYRPPNPRSKVGYYRPIPFSCFTFAPFNIKKIENSNTSLKSGVGMLAEAINGNLMMAAADQRGCLLIFDFGANKVWQVVRIGIAISAIAFTSLSRNELVVAFTDNTLKSYNIETRQLIAETRSHRKPVEYISMHPTQHLAITSSLSEGILWNMVDWTKVKVLNQLEEGLALRRALFSPSGNYIITIFFNDTICIWNKSNFRLIWKLQAPPRPTPLIYSFNNMPDMACRVIAVSKNEQVIIVGGKITLYVWDFEKRRLLRELSIQSISAGEITRMEIINDDTDLLILTTDGHLLLVDIYQSESNIHQLNIKHSASVKLFEVSPDGKFLVTNTMDEKSILKIWDLEALISDTLQHQYRDSSLRSIPHSINDPRSATSSPPLEDQTKKDEVRIVSTSSEEPVGIPEAPKKEVIKEKEQNEFTLEKPSTVSFDALTIQSMSSASREERREKLIEKLNQYGEYPMKHRVRIWRILLNLPDNQEAYKNLIKKKLEPSIKEILSKRFSAKDPEQLKISAKMELYLSTLIKWGFAPEVVQDWIPAIIFPFMEIFLDSDDILGFEAILTILLNWFQHCWEDYPTAPSRFLNIICNLLERCDQSLYNHFDQCGMILGEHCLWPMILSSFSIIFNKKNWHRLWDHFFSNEEPSMLHYFVVAYMVVMREKLLQITKKKAIIEFFRYMQSADLNHLLKVTYKMQNDSDITPPWLSPKLDIIHFRPLSKTGEYRLVYDESHKPKNNKKNAIRDWILKEEVQIVKQK
;
A
#
# COMPACT_ATOMS: atom_id res chain seq x y z
N MET A 1 26.52 -33.20 -26.14
CA MET A 1 25.41 -32.78 -27.04
C MET A 1 25.01 -34.00 -27.88
N PRO A 2 23.75 -34.20 -28.30
CA PRO A 2 22.65 -33.26 -28.54
C PRO A 2 21.64 -33.26 -27.37
N GLY A 3 20.72 -32.32 -27.14
CA GLY A 3 20.03 -31.37 -28.02
C GLY A 3 18.54 -31.46 -27.64
N HIS A 4 17.90 -30.32 -27.36
CA HIS A 4 16.50 -30.13 -26.91
C HIS A 4 16.26 -30.04 -25.40
N LYS A 5 16.82 -29.01 -24.75
CA LYS A 5 16.11 -28.29 -23.69
C LYS A 5 15.41 -27.11 -24.35
N LYS A 6 14.10 -27.18 -24.55
CA LYS A 6 13.29 -26.00 -24.91
C LYS A 6 12.16 -25.85 -23.90
N ILE A 7 12.52 -25.63 -22.65
CA ILE A 7 11.64 -24.85 -21.77
C ILE A 7 11.77 -23.43 -22.27
N PHE A 8 10.70 -22.88 -22.84
CA PHE A 8 10.66 -21.47 -23.19
C PHE A 8 10.30 -20.69 -21.93
N VAL A 9 11.30 -20.07 -21.31
CA VAL A 9 11.05 -18.90 -20.46
C VAL A 9 10.89 -17.75 -21.44
N ALA A 10 9.65 -17.41 -21.77
CA ALA A 10 9.37 -16.19 -22.50
C ALA A 10 9.45 -15.08 -21.46
N GLY A 11 10.60 -14.41 -21.37
CA GLY A 11 10.64 -13.10 -20.75
C GLY A 11 9.73 -12.20 -21.57
N ILE A 12 8.63 -11.72 -20.99
CA ILE A 12 7.90 -10.62 -21.60
C ILE A 12 8.90 -9.46 -21.69
N LYS A 13 9.00 -8.90 -22.90
CA LYS A 13 9.90 -7.82 -23.29
C LYS A 13 9.89 -6.68 -22.25
N SER A 14 10.88 -6.66 -21.35
CA SER A 14 11.14 -5.52 -20.47
C SER A 14 12.47 -4.80 -20.77
N ALA A 15 13.07 -5.06 -21.94
CA ALA A 15 14.31 -4.41 -22.39
C ALA A 15 14.22 -3.66 -23.74
N HIS A 16 13.05 -3.60 -24.41
CA HIS A 16 12.88 -2.91 -25.70
C HIS A 16 11.83 -1.77 -25.69
N ILE A 17 11.37 -1.36 -24.50
CA ILE A 17 10.46 -0.21 -24.35
C ILE A 17 11.24 1.11 -24.17
N TRP A 18 12.58 1.11 -24.30
CA TRP A 18 13.39 2.31 -24.07
C TRP A 18 13.95 3.00 -25.32
N ASP A 19 13.83 2.41 -26.53
CA ASP A 19 14.29 3.06 -27.78
C ASP A 19 13.15 3.36 -28.78
N LYS A 20 11.98 2.71 -28.66
CA LYS A 20 10.89 2.85 -29.64
C LYS A 20 9.93 4.03 -29.41
N VAL A 21 10.05 4.73 -28.28
CA VAL A 21 9.31 5.97 -28.05
C VAL A 21 9.97 7.12 -28.82
N GLU A 22 11.30 7.13 -28.97
CA GLU A 22 12.00 8.13 -29.79
C GLU A 22 11.91 7.86 -31.31
N GLU A 23 11.71 6.61 -31.75
CA GLU A 23 11.47 6.30 -33.16
C GLU A 23 10.01 6.56 -33.60
N LYS A 24 9.02 6.36 -32.71
CA LYS A 24 7.62 6.68 -33.03
C LYS A 24 7.35 8.19 -33.05
N GLU A 25 7.99 8.99 -32.20
CA GLU A 25 7.87 10.46 -32.26
C GLU A 25 8.54 11.07 -33.50
N ASN A 26 9.58 10.43 -34.05
CA ASN A 26 10.22 10.87 -35.29
C ASN A 26 9.51 10.37 -36.57
N GLN A 27 8.69 9.30 -36.50
CA GLN A 27 7.94 8.81 -37.66
C GLN A 27 6.53 9.43 -37.78
N ILE A 28 5.99 10.01 -36.71
CA ILE A 28 4.66 10.67 -36.74
C ILE A 28 4.74 12.10 -37.33
N ALA A 29 5.93 12.63 -37.59
CA ALA A 29 6.11 13.91 -38.27
C ALA A 29 6.05 13.82 -39.82
N GLU A 30 6.07 12.62 -40.42
CA GLU A 30 6.13 12.45 -41.88
C GLU A 30 5.30 11.26 -42.38
N SER A 31 3.97 11.30 -42.23
CA SER A 31 3.07 10.74 -43.25
C SER A 31 1.61 10.90 -42.84
N SER A 32 0.89 11.72 -43.61
CA SER A 32 -0.56 11.78 -43.68
C SER A 32 -1.16 10.51 -44.27
N ASP A 33 -2.33 10.13 -43.74
CA ASP A 33 -3.36 9.27 -44.33
C ASP A 33 -3.05 7.77 -44.51
N VAL A 34 -3.34 6.97 -43.48
CA VAL A 34 -3.94 5.62 -43.63
C VAL A 34 -4.79 5.29 -42.39
N GLU A 35 -6.08 5.05 -42.58
CA GLU A 35 -6.97 4.38 -41.63
C GLU A 35 -6.53 2.92 -41.46
N SER A 36 -6.24 2.50 -40.22
CA SER A 36 -6.28 1.08 -39.86
C SER A 36 -6.57 0.92 -38.37
N ASP A 37 -7.68 0.24 -38.07
CA ASP A 37 -8.03 -0.33 -36.78
C ASP A 37 -6.86 -1.20 -36.25
N GLU A 38 -6.08 -0.67 -35.30
CA GLU A 38 -5.21 -1.48 -34.45
C GLU A 38 -5.81 -1.50 -33.03
N HIS A 39 -6.36 -2.65 -32.65
CA HIS A 39 -6.63 -3.00 -31.26
C HIS A 39 -5.31 -2.97 -30.48
N GLU A 40 -5.04 -1.90 -29.73
CA GLU A 40 -3.96 -1.86 -28.74
C GLU A 40 -4.20 -2.94 -27.68
N GLU A 41 -3.33 -3.96 -27.63
CA GLU A 41 -3.32 -4.91 -26.51
C GLU A 41 -3.02 -4.14 -25.22
N PRO A 42 -3.89 -4.21 -24.19
CA PRO A 42 -3.73 -3.37 -23.01
C PRO A 42 -2.56 -3.89 -22.16
N GLU A 43 -1.61 -3.01 -21.85
CA GLU A 43 -0.40 -3.28 -21.04
C GLU A 43 -0.71 -4.13 -19.79
N THR A 44 0.11 -5.15 -19.52
CA THR A 44 -0.01 -6.02 -18.34
C THR A 44 0.91 -5.49 -17.23
N TYR A 45 0.36 -4.71 -16.30
CA TYR A 45 1.13 -4.16 -15.18
C TYR A 45 1.52 -5.24 -14.16
N GLY A 46 2.74 -5.15 -13.63
CA GLY A 46 3.27 -6.06 -12.60
C GLY A 46 3.69 -7.46 -13.05
N LEU A 47 3.47 -7.85 -14.32
CA LEU A 47 3.87 -9.17 -14.82
C LEU A 47 5.39 -9.22 -15.14
N LEU A 48 6.10 -10.16 -14.52
CA LEU A 48 7.56 -10.28 -14.64
C LEU A 48 7.98 -11.36 -15.64
N PHE A 49 7.45 -12.57 -15.46
CA PHE A 49 7.86 -13.75 -16.23
C PHE A 49 6.67 -14.64 -16.57
N GLU A 50 6.72 -15.22 -17.77
CA GLU A 50 5.86 -16.33 -18.16
C GLU A 50 6.69 -17.60 -18.37
N ILE A 51 6.34 -18.66 -17.65
CA ILE A 51 6.99 -19.96 -17.78
C ILE A 51 6.02 -20.92 -18.46
N ILE A 52 6.40 -21.39 -19.65
CA ILE A 52 5.62 -22.32 -20.46
C ILE A 52 6.37 -23.65 -20.58
N ASN A 53 5.72 -24.74 -20.16
CA ASN A 53 6.28 -26.09 -20.27
C ASN A 53 5.98 -26.71 -21.64
N ALA A 54 6.75 -26.30 -22.65
CA ALA A 54 6.61 -26.75 -24.04
C ALA A 54 7.40 -28.05 -24.32
N TYR A 55 6.94 -29.20 -23.83
CA TYR A 55 7.68 -30.47 -23.98
C TYR A 55 7.34 -31.29 -25.24
N ARG A 56 6.47 -30.84 -26.15
CA ARG A 56 6.05 -31.67 -27.30
C ARG A 56 6.86 -31.33 -28.57
N PRO A 57 7.71 -32.22 -29.13
CA PRO A 57 8.23 -32.00 -30.47
C PRO A 57 7.07 -32.00 -31.48
N PRO A 58 7.15 -31.19 -32.57
CA PRO A 58 6.11 -31.13 -33.58
C PRO A 58 5.89 -32.52 -34.19
N ASN A 59 4.63 -32.89 -34.40
CA ASN A 59 4.29 -34.15 -35.05
C ASN A 59 4.78 -34.06 -36.50
N PRO A 60 5.69 -34.94 -36.98
CA PRO A 60 6.28 -34.80 -38.33
C PRO A 60 5.25 -34.94 -39.46
N ARG A 61 4.01 -35.34 -39.15
CA ARG A 61 2.89 -35.46 -40.09
C ARG A 61 1.94 -34.25 -40.12
N SER A 62 2.05 -33.27 -39.21
CA SER A 62 1.21 -32.07 -39.25
C SER A 62 1.97 -30.88 -39.85
N LYS A 63 1.47 -30.34 -40.96
CA LYS A 63 2.02 -29.13 -41.61
C LYS A 63 1.93 -27.87 -40.73
N VAL A 64 1.16 -27.93 -39.63
CA VAL A 64 1.09 -26.90 -38.60
C VAL A 64 1.50 -27.55 -37.27
N GLY A 65 2.67 -27.19 -36.76
CA GLY A 65 3.23 -27.76 -35.53
C GLY A 65 2.68 -27.05 -34.28
N TYR A 66 1.49 -27.44 -33.81
CA TYR A 66 0.98 -26.93 -32.53
C TYR A 66 1.68 -27.64 -31.36
N TYR A 67 2.50 -26.91 -30.61
CA TYR A 67 3.00 -27.35 -29.31
C TYR A 67 1.84 -27.30 -28.32
N ARG A 68 1.38 -28.45 -27.80
CA ARG A 68 0.50 -28.46 -26.62
C ARG A 68 1.38 -28.48 -25.36
N PRO A 69 1.45 -27.40 -24.57
CA PRO A 69 2.21 -27.38 -23.33
C PRO A 69 1.58 -28.29 -22.27
N ILE A 70 2.39 -28.69 -21.30
CA ILE A 70 1.98 -29.59 -20.21
C ILE A 70 1.77 -28.76 -18.94
N PRO A 71 0.57 -28.75 -18.34
CA PRO A 71 0.31 -27.96 -17.15
C PRO A 71 1.10 -28.43 -15.93
N PHE A 72 1.48 -27.43 -15.14
CA PHE A 72 2.01 -27.63 -13.80
C PHE A 72 0.86 -27.97 -12.84
N SER A 73 1.01 -29.06 -12.08
CA SER A 73 0.01 -29.50 -11.09
C SER A 73 0.16 -28.79 -9.75
N CYS A 74 1.41 -28.52 -9.34
CA CYS A 74 1.74 -27.83 -8.10
C CYS A 74 3.12 -27.18 -8.20
N PHE A 75 3.34 -26.16 -7.39
CA PHE A 75 4.60 -25.48 -7.25
C PHE A 75 4.74 -24.99 -5.80
N THR A 76 5.98 -24.70 -5.39
CA THR A 76 6.27 -24.09 -4.10
C THR A 76 7.61 -23.37 -4.07
N PHE A 77 7.72 -22.31 -3.28
CA PHE A 77 8.96 -21.58 -3.05
C PHE A 77 9.84 -22.24 -2.00
N ALA A 78 11.15 -22.14 -2.21
CA ALA A 78 12.16 -22.57 -1.25
C ALA A 78 12.33 -21.51 -0.14
N PRO A 79 12.64 -21.92 1.11
CA PRO A 79 12.97 -20.98 2.17
C PRO A 79 14.28 -20.24 1.88
N PHE A 80 14.44 -19.05 2.49
CA PHE A 80 15.64 -18.24 2.33
C PHE A 80 16.90 -18.96 2.82
N ASN A 81 18.00 -18.81 2.06
CA ASN A 81 19.29 -19.37 2.44
C ASN A 81 20.03 -18.42 3.40
N ILE A 82 19.76 -18.55 4.70
CA ILE A 82 20.36 -17.71 5.76
C ILE A 82 21.90 -17.79 5.74
N LYS A 83 22.50 -18.94 5.40
CA LYS A 83 23.95 -19.16 5.42
C LYS A 83 24.75 -18.31 4.41
N LYS A 84 24.12 -17.80 3.35
CA LYS A 84 24.80 -16.93 2.37
C LYS A 84 24.85 -15.46 2.82
N ILE A 85 23.96 -15.06 3.74
CA ILE A 85 23.84 -13.68 4.23
C ILE A 85 25.02 -13.31 5.15
N GLU A 86 25.50 -14.27 5.95
CA GLU A 86 26.64 -14.05 6.87
C GLU A 86 27.99 -13.95 6.16
N ASN A 87 28.15 -14.56 4.98
CA ASN A 87 29.40 -14.51 4.21
C ASN A 87 29.47 -13.35 3.21
N SER A 88 28.35 -12.70 2.90
CA SER A 88 28.33 -11.45 2.13
C SER A 88 28.51 -10.27 3.07
N ASN A 89 29.76 -10.03 3.52
CA ASN A 89 30.21 -8.77 4.13
C ASN A 89 30.28 -7.62 3.09
N THR A 90 29.28 -7.55 2.22
CA THR A 90 29.00 -6.40 1.38
C THR A 90 27.88 -5.65 2.04
N SER A 91 28.17 -4.44 2.52
CA SER A 91 27.17 -3.44 2.89
C SER A 91 26.02 -3.51 1.88
N LEU A 92 24.84 -3.97 2.31
CA LEU A 92 23.63 -3.88 1.51
C LEU A 92 23.38 -2.39 1.30
N LYS A 93 23.88 -1.88 0.18
CA LYS A 93 23.40 -0.63 -0.41
C LYS A 93 21.97 -0.92 -0.82
N SER A 94 21.05 -0.30 -0.11
CA SER A 94 19.66 -0.20 -0.47
C SER A 94 19.57 0.41 -1.88
N GLY A 95 18.72 -0.19 -2.72
CA GLY A 95 18.48 0.26 -4.09
C GLY A 95 18.97 -0.71 -5.15
N VAL A 96 18.74 -2.01 -4.97
CA VAL A 96 18.99 -2.99 -6.04
C VAL A 96 17.66 -3.62 -6.42
N GLY A 97 17.04 -3.08 -7.48
CA GLY A 97 15.74 -3.50 -7.97
C GLY A 97 15.68 -4.99 -8.26
N MET A 98 14.51 -5.58 -8.04
CA MET A 98 13.93 -6.87 -8.48
C MET A 98 14.88 -7.93 -9.07
N LEU A 99 15.66 -7.57 -10.08
CA LEU A 99 16.71 -8.39 -10.66
C LEU A 99 17.83 -8.70 -9.67
N ALA A 100 18.30 -7.80 -8.83
CA ALA A 100 19.48 -8.05 -7.98
C ALA A 100 19.25 -8.95 -6.77
N GLU A 101 18.04 -8.94 -6.19
CA GLU A 101 17.68 -9.83 -5.09
C GLU A 101 17.35 -11.24 -5.60
N ALA A 102 16.72 -11.32 -6.79
CA ALA A 102 16.69 -12.53 -7.58
C ALA A 102 18.13 -12.99 -7.88
N ILE A 103 18.97 -12.19 -8.55
CA ILE A 103 20.38 -12.42 -8.95
C ILE A 103 21.30 -12.76 -7.78
N ASN A 104 21.00 -12.34 -6.54
CA ASN A 104 21.76 -12.75 -5.35
C ASN A 104 21.59 -14.27 -5.03
N GLY A 105 20.76 -14.99 -5.78
CA GLY A 105 20.67 -16.45 -5.73
C GLY A 105 19.71 -16.98 -4.67
N ASN A 106 18.80 -16.14 -4.16
CA ASN A 106 17.97 -16.48 -3.00
C ASN A 106 16.54 -16.94 -3.35
N LEU A 107 15.99 -16.54 -4.50
CA LEU A 107 14.66 -16.99 -4.92
C LEU A 107 14.77 -18.29 -5.73
N MET A 108 14.22 -19.38 -5.19
CA MET A 108 14.12 -20.68 -5.88
C MET A 108 12.73 -21.23 -5.72
N MET A 109 12.23 -21.89 -6.77
CA MET A 109 10.91 -22.49 -6.80
C MET A 109 11.00 -23.90 -7.36
N ALA A 110 10.25 -24.82 -6.77
CA ALA A 110 9.98 -26.14 -7.34
C ALA A 110 8.62 -26.11 -8.02
N ALA A 111 8.50 -26.73 -9.20
CA ALA A 111 7.22 -26.97 -9.84
C ALA A 111 7.17 -28.38 -10.43
N ALA A 112 6.03 -29.06 -10.28
CA ALA A 112 5.77 -30.33 -10.92
C ALA A 112 4.75 -30.21 -12.02
N ASP A 113 4.97 -30.96 -13.11
CA ASP A 113 3.97 -31.13 -14.16
C ASP A 113 3.02 -32.31 -13.88
N GLN A 114 1.90 -32.34 -14.59
CA GLN A 114 0.92 -33.44 -14.50
C GLN A 114 1.49 -34.81 -14.89
N ARG A 115 2.66 -34.87 -15.54
CA ARG A 115 3.34 -36.11 -15.92
C ARG A 115 4.38 -36.57 -14.88
N GLY A 116 4.49 -35.89 -13.75
CA GLY A 116 5.43 -36.25 -12.70
C GLY A 116 6.88 -35.84 -12.99
N CYS A 117 7.10 -34.82 -13.83
CA CYS A 117 8.39 -34.18 -13.94
C CYS A 117 8.49 -33.08 -12.89
N LEU A 118 9.51 -33.18 -12.03
CA LEU A 118 9.83 -32.17 -11.03
C LEU A 118 10.95 -31.26 -11.56
N LEU A 119 10.65 -29.97 -11.68
CA LEU A 119 11.54 -28.93 -12.15
C LEU A 119 11.86 -27.96 -11.01
N ILE A 120 13.10 -27.48 -10.99
CA ILE A 120 13.57 -26.44 -10.08
C ILE A 120 13.99 -25.25 -10.91
N PHE A 121 13.49 -24.08 -10.51
CA PHE A 121 13.78 -22.77 -11.06
C PHE A 121 14.58 -22.01 -10.01
N ASP A 122 15.85 -21.76 -10.30
CA ASP A 122 16.67 -20.81 -9.55
C ASP A 122 16.70 -19.51 -10.35
N PHE A 123 15.94 -18.53 -9.88
CA PHE A 123 15.81 -17.24 -10.57
C PHE A 123 17.09 -16.42 -10.49
N GLY A 124 17.91 -16.65 -9.45
CA GLY A 124 19.15 -15.91 -9.30
C GLY A 124 20.30 -16.43 -10.11
N ALA A 125 20.44 -17.75 -10.16
CA ALA A 125 21.39 -18.37 -11.07
C ALA A 125 20.87 -18.42 -12.52
N ASN A 126 19.63 -17.95 -12.77
CA ASN A 126 18.88 -18.12 -14.01
C ASN A 126 19.00 -19.56 -14.55
N LYS A 127 18.81 -20.53 -13.64
CA LYS A 127 19.08 -21.94 -13.89
C LYS A 127 17.83 -22.75 -13.68
N VAL A 128 17.47 -23.54 -14.69
CA VAL A 128 16.39 -24.52 -14.60
C VAL A 128 16.96 -25.91 -14.77
N TRP A 129 16.61 -26.81 -13.86
CA TRP A 129 16.94 -28.22 -13.99
C TRP A 129 15.82 -29.12 -13.52
N GLN A 130 15.78 -30.30 -14.13
CA GLN A 130 14.91 -31.38 -13.71
C GLN A 130 15.60 -32.17 -12.59
N VAL A 131 14.88 -32.38 -11.49
CA VAL A 131 15.35 -33.22 -10.38
C VAL A 131 15.01 -34.67 -10.68
N VAL A 132 13.74 -34.96 -10.97
CA VAL A 132 13.27 -36.33 -11.25
C VAL A 132 12.13 -36.31 -12.26
N ARG A 133 11.95 -37.43 -12.99
CA ARG A 133 10.79 -37.71 -13.83
C ARG A 133 10.35 -39.14 -13.59
N ILE A 134 9.32 -39.30 -12.75
CA ILE A 134 8.85 -40.62 -12.31
C ILE A 134 7.71 -41.13 -13.19
N GLY A 135 6.97 -40.23 -13.85
CA GLY A 135 5.79 -40.61 -14.65
C GLY A 135 4.51 -40.74 -13.82
N ILE A 136 4.58 -40.47 -12.52
CA ILE A 136 3.44 -40.48 -11.59
C ILE A 136 3.11 -39.04 -11.24
N ALA A 137 1.83 -38.68 -11.32
CA ALA A 137 1.38 -37.32 -11.00
C ALA A 137 1.73 -36.95 -9.55
N ILE A 138 2.19 -35.72 -9.37
CA ILE A 138 2.55 -35.16 -8.07
C ILE A 138 1.36 -34.37 -7.54
N SER A 139 0.94 -34.70 -6.31
CA SER A 139 -0.21 -34.08 -5.65
C SER A 139 0.16 -32.90 -4.77
N ALA A 140 1.29 -32.96 -4.06
CA ALA A 140 1.78 -31.89 -3.21
C ALA A 140 3.31 -31.89 -3.11
N ILE A 141 3.89 -30.71 -2.92
CA ILE A 141 5.33 -30.51 -2.76
C ILE A 141 5.54 -29.53 -1.60
N ALA A 142 6.60 -29.73 -0.81
CA ALA A 142 7.06 -28.77 0.17
C ALA A 142 8.58 -28.82 0.35
N PHE A 143 9.23 -27.67 0.46
CA PHE A 143 10.62 -27.58 0.90
C PHE A 143 10.72 -27.74 2.42
N THR A 144 11.76 -28.40 2.91
CA THR A 144 12.06 -28.36 4.34
C THR A 144 12.47 -26.96 4.78
N SER A 145 11.92 -26.46 5.89
CA SER A 145 12.27 -25.14 6.44
C SER A 145 13.75 -25.04 6.87
N LEU A 146 14.38 -26.18 7.16
CA LEU A 146 15.76 -26.25 7.66
C LEU A 146 16.81 -26.36 6.56
N SER A 147 16.43 -26.85 5.38
CA SER A 147 17.37 -27.01 4.28
C SER A 147 16.71 -26.66 2.94
N ARG A 148 17.38 -25.80 2.18
CA ARG A 148 16.91 -25.39 0.84
C ARG A 148 17.04 -26.52 -0.19
N ASN A 149 17.82 -27.55 0.12
CA ASN A 149 18.16 -28.62 -0.80
C ASN A 149 17.28 -29.86 -0.64
N GLU A 150 16.50 -29.98 0.44
CA GLU A 150 15.60 -31.12 0.65
C GLU A 150 14.16 -30.75 0.30
N LEU A 151 13.56 -31.55 -0.58
CA LEU A 151 12.21 -31.38 -1.07
C LEU A 151 11.39 -32.64 -0.81
N VAL A 152 10.26 -32.47 -0.16
CA VAL A 152 9.27 -33.52 0.06
C VAL A 152 8.23 -33.48 -1.06
N VAL A 153 7.99 -34.63 -1.67
CA VAL A 153 7.10 -34.79 -2.82
C VAL A 153 6.11 -35.91 -2.52
N ALA A 154 4.82 -35.58 -2.57
CA ALA A 154 3.73 -36.53 -2.48
C ALA A 154 3.21 -36.89 -3.87
N PHE A 155 2.95 -38.18 -4.08
CA PHE A 155 2.45 -38.73 -5.33
C PHE A 155 1.02 -39.24 -5.21
N THR A 156 0.34 -39.32 -6.34
CA THR A 156 -1.02 -39.87 -6.42
C THR A 156 -1.12 -41.36 -6.09
N ASP A 157 0.01 -42.09 -6.03
CA ASP A 157 0.06 -43.52 -5.64
C ASP A 157 0.24 -43.74 -4.12
N ASN A 158 0.07 -42.65 -3.35
CA ASN A 158 0.22 -42.56 -1.90
C ASN A 158 1.67 -42.67 -1.41
N THR A 159 2.65 -42.64 -2.31
CA THR A 159 4.06 -42.58 -1.92
C THR A 159 4.46 -41.15 -1.57
N LEU A 160 5.33 -41.03 -0.58
CA LEU A 160 5.95 -39.78 -0.16
C LEU A 160 7.45 -39.97 -0.29
N LYS A 161 8.10 -39.10 -1.06
CA LYS A 161 9.53 -39.19 -1.32
C LYS A 161 10.21 -37.88 -0.96
N SER A 162 11.40 -37.99 -0.37
CA SER A 162 12.28 -36.85 -0.11
C SER A 162 13.44 -36.87 -1.10
N TYR A 163 13.70 -35.74 -1.75
CA TYR A 163 14.77 -35.58 -2.71
C TYR A 163 15.76 -34.52 -2.28
N ASN A 164 17.03 -34.81 -2.48
CA ASN A 164 18.04 -33.76 -2.52
C ASN A 164 18.04 -33.15 -3.92
N ILE A 165 17.68 -31.88 -4.00
CA ILE A 165 17.51 -31.12 -5.25
C ILE A 165 18.85 -30.93 -5.99
N GLU A 166 19.95 -30.77 -5.26
CA GLU A 166 21.26 -30.47 -5.82
C GLU A 166 21.93 -31.73 -6.36
N THR A 167 21.93 -32.81 -5.57
CA THR A 167 22.50 -34.11 -5.98
C THR A 167 21.54 -34.94 -6.83
N ARG A 168 20.24 -34.58 -6.85
CA ARG A 168 19.14 -35.31 -7.51
C ARG A 168 18.95 -36.74 -6.98
N GLN A 169 19.37 -36.98 -5.75
CA GLN A 169 19.25 -38.28 -5.11
C GLN A 169 17.98 -38.37 -4.27
N LEU A 170 17.41 -39.58 -4.22
CA LEU A 170 16.35 -39.92 -3.29
C LEU A 170 16.97 -40.05 -1.89
N ILE A 171 16.50 -39.24 -0.94
CA ILE A 171 16.93 -39.30 0.46
C ILE A 171 16.11 -40.38 1.18
N ALA A 172 14.79 -40.36 0.99
CA ALA A 172 13.88 -41.26 1.68
C ALA A 172 12.62 -41.51 0.87
N GLU A 173 12.00 -42.67 1.11
CA GLU A 173 10.71 -43.05 0.54
C GLU A 173 9.86 -43.71 1.62
N THR A 174 8.63 -43.24 1.78
CA THR A 174 7.66 -43.81 2.72
C THR A 174 6.33 -44.01 2.03
N ARG A 175 5.62 -45.07 2.43
CA ARG A 175 4.27 -45.37 1.97
C ARG A 175 3.42 -45.77 3.14
N SER A 176 2.69 -44.80 3.68
CA SER A 176 1.88 -45.00 4.87
C SER A 176 0.43 -44.59 4.74
N HIS A 177 0.16 -43.62 3.87
CA HIS A 177 -1.16 -43.06 3.72
C HIS A 177 -2.04 -44.01 2.94
N ARG A 178 -3.30 -44.12 3.37
CA ARG A 178 -4.30 -44.92 2.66
C ARG A 178 -4.84 -44.22 1.40
N LYS A 179 -4.75 -42.89 1.37
CA LYS A 179 -5.21 -42.04 0.27
C LYS A 179 -4.10 -41.08 -0.17
N PRO A 180 -4.19 -40.46 -1.35
CA PRO A 180 -3.21 -39.48 -1.79
C PRO A 180 -3.09 -38.33 -0.79
N VAL A 181 -1.87 -37.90 -0.53
CA VAL A 181 -1.61 -36.74 0.33
C VAL A 181 -1.93 -35.48 -0.48
N GLU A 182 -2.79 -34.62 0.07
CA GLU A 182 -3.19 -33.37 -0.57
C GLU A 182 -2.44 -32.16 0.00
N TYR A 183 -2.01 -32.24 1.27
CA TYR A 183 -1.32 -31.14 1.93
C TYR A 183 -0.10 -31.62 2.69
N ILE A 184 0.97 -30.83 2.61
CA ILE A 184 2.20 -31.01 3.39
C ILE A 184 2.45 -29.69 4.13
N SER A 185 2.66 -29.78 5.44
CA SER A 185 3.02 -28.64 6.29
C SER A 185 4.33 -28.98 7.00
N MET A 186 5.33 -28.13 6.81
CA MET A 186 6.66 -28.31 7.39
C MET A 186 6.77 -27.56 8.70
N HIS A 187 7.45 -28.15 9.68
CA HIS A 187 7.71 -27.45 10.93
C HIS A 187 8.78 -26.37 10.70
N PRO A 188 8.61 -25.15 11.23
CA PRO A 188 9.49 -24.02 10.93
C PRO A 188 10.94 -24.23 11.38
N THR A 189 11.15 -24.87 12.54
CA THR A 189 12.48 -24.98 13.18
C THR A 189 12.97 -26.41 13.49
N GLN A 190 12.17 -27.44 13.22
CA GLN A 190 12.48 -28.83 13.59
C GLN A 190 12.29 -29.73 12.38
N HIS A 191 12.98 -30.87 12.35
CA HIS A 191 12.86 -31.88 11.29
C HIS A 191 11.54 -32.67 11.45
N LEU A 192 10.41 -31.95 11.40
CA LEU A 192 9.07 -32.52 11.50
C LEU A 192 8.23 -32.07 10.29
N ALA A 193 7.36 -32.96 9.83
CA ALA A 193 6.41 -32.67 8.77
C ALA A 193 5.04 -33.25 9.12
N ILE A 194 3.98 -32.53 8.76
CA ILE A 194 2.62 -33.02 8.81
C ILE A 194 2.15 -33.20 7.37
N THR A 195 1.69 -34.40 7.07
CA THR A 195 1.06 -34.71 5.79
C THR A 195 -0.40 -35.04 6.02
N SER A 196 -1.30 -34.45 5.25
CA SER A 196 -2.74 -34.64 5.37
C SER A 196 -3.32 -35.24 4.10
N SER A 197 -4.09 -36.31 4.26
CA SER A 197 -4.95 -36.90 3.23
C SER A 197 -6.42 -36.72 3.65
N LEU A 198 -7.36 -37.03 2.74
CA LEU A 198 -8.81 -37.03 3.03
C LEU A 198 -9.25 -37.95 4.18
N SER A 199 -8.35 -38.80 4.71
CA SER A 199 -8.67 -39.73 5.80
C SER A 199 -7.84 -39.50 7.05
N GLU A 200 -6.55 -39.18 6.90
CA GLU A 200 -5.62 -39.14 8.02
C GLU A 200 -4.58 -38.04 7.86
N GLY A 201 -4.21 -37.44 8.99
CA GLY A 201 -3.03 -36.61 9.13
C GLY A 201 -1.95 -37.43 9.80
N ILE A 202 -0.73 -37.39 9.28
CA ILE A 202 0.40 -38.09 9.89
C ILE A 202 1.49 -37.06 10.18
N LEU A 203 1.96 -37.06 11.42
CA LEU A 203 3.14 -36.34 11.87
C LEU A 203 4.36 -37.25 11.73
N TRP A 204 5.38 -36.74 11.05
CA TRP A 204 6.61 -37.43 10.72
C TRP A 204 7.81 -36.82 11.42
N ASN A 205 8.74 -37.68 11.83
CA ASN A 205 10.11 -37.28 12.07
C ASN A 205 10.88 -37.44 10.76
N MET A 206 11.37 -36.33 10.23
CA MET A 206 12.06 -36.26 8.93
C MET A 206 13.48 -36.81 8.96
N VAL A 207 14.09 -36.97 10.14
CA VAL A 207 15.45 -37.52 10.28
C VAL A 207 15.47 -38.98 9.86
N ASP A 208 14.55 -39.78 10.43
CA ASP A 208 14.44 -41.22 10.17
C ASP A 208 13.21 -41.59 9.34
N TRP A 209 12.41 -40.60 8.93
CA TRP A 209 11.13 -40.77 8.25
C TRP A 209 10.15 -41.69 8.98
N THR A 210 10.19 -41.66 10.32
CA THR A 210 9.31 -42.46 11.18
C THR A 210 8.02 -41.71 11.51
N LYS A 211 6.92 -42.48 11.67
CA LYS A 211 5.64 -41.93 12.11
C LYS A 211 5.71 -41.59 13.59
N VAL A 212 5.56 -40.32 13.94
CA VAL A 212 5.47 -39.88 15.34
C VAL A 212 4.05 -40.06 15.85
N LYS A 213 3.05 -39.60 15.08
CA LYS A 213 1.65 -39.65 15.49
C LYS A 213 0.70 -39.63 14.29
N VAL A 214 -0.41 -40.36 14.40
CA VAL A 214 -1.56 -40.24 13.50
C VAL A 214 -2.60 -39.30 14.14
N LEU A 215 -2.97 -38.24 13.42
CA LEU A 215 -3.85 -37.15 13.84
C LEU A 215 -5.31 -37.46 13.46
N ASN A 216 -5.88 -38.50 14.05
CA ASN A 216 -7.27 -38.95 13.80
C ASN A 216 -8.12 -39.08 15.08
N GLN A 217 -7.67 -38.51 16.21
CA GLN A 217 -8.06 -38.95 17.56
C GLN A 217 -9.07 -38.04 18.31
N LEU A 218 -10.04 -37.41 17.65
CA LEU A 218 -11.13 -36.79 18.43
C LEU A 218 -12.24 -37.80 18.73
N GLU A 219 -12.81 -38.42 17.70
CA GLU A 219 -13.92 -39.38 17.83
C GLU A 219 -13.89 -40.35 16.63
N GLU A 220 -14.38 -41.59 16.82
CA GLU A 220 -14.48 -42.57 15.73
C GLU A 220 -15.36 -42.03 14.59
N GLY A 221 -14.80 -41.96 13.37
CA GLY A 221 -15.55 -41.60 12.15
C GLY A 221 -15.38 -40.16 11.64
N LEU A 222 -14.71 -39.26 12.38
CA LEU A 222 -14.45 -37.90 11.89
C LEU A 222 -13.26 -37.87 10.93
N ALA A 223 -13.52 -37.57 9.65
CA ALA A 223 -12.48 -37.42 8.65
C ALA A 223 -11.70 -36.12 8.85
N LEU A 224 -10.37 -36.21 8.86
CA LEU A 224 -9.49 -35.05 8.83
C LEU A 224 -9.51 -34.43 7.42
N ARG A 225 -9.66 -33.12 7.36
CA ARG A 225 -9.57 -32.36 6.10
C ARG A 225 -8.17 -31.79 5.88
N ARG A 226 -7.61 -31.16 6.91
CA ARG A 226 -6.28 -30.54 6.84
C ARG A 226 -5.64 -30.49 8.21
N ALA A 227 -4.33 -30.68 8.27
CA ALA A 227 -3.51 -30.40 9.43
C ALA A 227 -2.28 -29.59 9.05
N LEU A 228 -1.90 -28.64 9.91
CA LEU A 228 -0.75 -27.77 9.73
C LEU A 228 -0.08 -27.43 11.06
N PHE A 229 1.18 -27.02 11.00
CA PHE A 229 1.85 -26.35 12.09
C PHE A 229 1.45 -24.87 12.16
N SER A 230 1.47 -24.32 13.37
CA SER A 230 1.46 -22.88 13.56
C SER A 230 2.79 -22.25 13.12
N PRO A 231 2.84 -20.95 12.80
CA PRO A 231 4.08 -20.27 12.38
C PRO A 231 5.23 -20.38 13.38
N SER A 232 4.97 -20.49 14.69
CA SER A 232 6.00 -20.77 15.71
C SER A 232 6.39 -22.25 15.80
N GLY A 233 5.56 -23.16 15.28
CA GLY A 233 5.72 -24.62 15.37
C GLY A 233 5.27 -25.23 16.70
N ASN A 234 4.82 -24.41 17.66
CA ASN A 234 4.40 -24.90 18.97
C ASN A 234 3.02 -25.58 18.97
N TYR A 235 2.19 -25.26 17.98
CA TYR A 235 0.85 -25.81 17.87
C TYR A 235 0.65 -26.60 16.58
N ILE A 236 -0.21 -27.61 16.67
CA ILE A 236 -0.75 -28.33 15.52
C ILE A 236 -2.21 -27.92 15.41
N ILE A 237 -2.64 -27.50 14.23
CA ILE A 237 -4.03 -27.14 13.96
C ILE A 237 -4.60 -28.15 12.99
N THR A 238 -5.73 -28.75 13.37
CA THR A 238 -6.44 -29.77 12.60
C THR A 238 -7.85 -29.29 12.30
N ILE A 239 -8.25 -29.35 11.04
CA ILE A 239 -9.62 -29.08 10.58
C ILE A 239 -10.25 -30.40 10.16
N PHE A 240 -11.49 -30.61 10.59
CA PHE A 240 -12.29 -31.78 10.27
C PHE A 240 -13.42 -31.44 9.30
N PHE A 241 -13.98 -32.46 8.65
CA PHE A 241 -15.11 -32.28 7.72
C PHE A 241 -16.41 -31.84 8.40
N ASN A 242 -16.51 -31.88 9.72
CA ASN A 242 -17.68 -31.42 10.50
C ASN A 242 -17.52 -29.98 11.02
N ASP A 243 -16.66 -29.17 10.39
CA ASP A 243 -16.35 -27.78 10.76
C ASP A 243 -15.79 -27.59 12.17
N THR A 244 -15.30 -28.68 12.79
CA THR A 244 -14.53 -28.61 14.02
C THR A 244 -13.08 -28.29 13.69
N ILE A 245 -12.53 -27.31 14.40
CA ILE A 245 -11.10 -26.98 14.37
C ILE A 245 -10.54 -27.28 15.74
N CYS A 246 -9.44 -28.01 15.78
CA CYS A 246 -8.77 -28.35 17.03
C CYS A 246 -7.33 -27.89 16.98
N ILE A 247 -6.91 -27.27 18.08
CA ILE A 247 -5.57 -26.76 18.29
C ILE A 247 -4.94 -27.59 19.38
N TRP A 248 -3.82 -28.21 19.05
CA TRP A 248 -3.10 -29.14 19.90
C TRP A 248 -1.74 -28.56 20.23
N ASN A 249 -1.29 -28.76 21.45
CA ASN A 249 0.11 -28.52 21.77
C ASN A 249 0.97 -29.57 21.06
N LYS A 250 1.96 -29.15 20.27
CA LYS A 250 2.82 -30.05 19.51
C LYS A 250 3.65 -30.98 20.41
N SER A 251 4.09 -30.51 21.58
CA SER A 251 5.02 -31.24 22.46
C SER A 251 4.37 -32.39 23.21
N ASN A 252 3.13 -32.23 23.68
CA ASN A 252 2.43 -33.24 24.46
C ASN A 252 1.14 -33.77 23.80
N PHE A 253 0.80 -33.25 22.62
CA PHE A 253 -0.41 -33.59 21.86
C PHE A 253 -1.72 -33.44 22.63
N ARG A 254 -1.76 -32.59 23.66
CA ARG A 254 -3.00 -32.26 24.37
C ARG A 254 -3.78 -31.20 23.60
N LEU A 255 -5.09 -31.39 23.56
CA LEU A 255 -6.02 -30.42 22.99
C LEU A 255 -6.03 -29.16 23.87
N ILE A 256 -5.67 -28.02 23.29
CA ILE A 256 -5.70 -26.71 23.95
C ILE A 256 -7.06 -26.06 23.75
N TRP A 257 -7.57 -26.14 22.52
CA TRP A 257 -8.79 -25.44 22.14
C TRP A 257 -9.52 -26.21 21.03
N LYS A 258 -10.83 -26.39 21.22
CA LYS A 258 -11.77 -26.90 20.23
C LYS A 258 -12.66 -25.74 19.81
N LEU A 259 -12.54 -25.32 18.56
CA LEU A 259 -13.38 -24.33 17.92
C LEU A 259 -14.45 -25.06 17.10
N GLN A 260 -15.64 -24.51 17.12
CA GLN A 260 -16.72 -24.91 16.23
C GLN A 260 -17.16 -23.68 15.48
N ALA A 261 -17.16 -23.73 14.15
CA ALA A 261 -17.67 -22.64 13.36
C ALA A 261 -19.16 -22.37 13.71
N PRO A 262 -19.61 -21.10 13.64
CA PRO A 262 -21.00 -20.77 13.93
C PRO A 262 -21.96 -21.62 13.08
N PRO A 263 -23.00 -22.23 13.67
CA PRO A 263 -23.98 -22.99 12.93
C PRO A 263 -24.76 -22.05 12.00
N ARG A 264 -24.78 -22.34 10.70
CA ARG A 264 -25.58 -21.57 9.74
C ARG A 264 -27.07 -21.95 9.83
N PRO A 265 -27.99 -20.98 9.77
CA PRO A 265 -29.43 -21.23 9.82
C PRO A 265 -30.04 -21.75 8.50
N THR A 266 -29.25 -22.03 7.46
CA THR A 266 -29.79 -22.45 6.16
C THR A 266 -29.83 -23.97 6.00
N PRO A 267 -30.97 -24.55 5.54
CA PRO A 267 -31.07 -25.97 5.28
C PRO A 267 -30.17 -26.33 4.09
N LEU A 268 -29.17 -27.19 4.34
CA LEU A 268 -28.36 -27.98 3.41
C LEU A 268 -28.62 -27.71 1.91
N ILE A 269 -28.02 -26.64 1.37
CA ILE A 269 -27.85 -26.52 -0.08
C ILE A 269 -26.69 -27.43 -0.43
N TYR A 270 -26.99 -28.60 -0.98
CA TYR A 270 -25.99 -29.47 -1.57
C TYR A 270 -25.21 -28.69 -2.63
N SER A 271 -23.88 -28.67 -2.53
CA SER A 271 -22.98 -28.22 -3.61
C SER A 271 -23.23 -29.05 -4.88
N PHE A 272 -22.79 -28.57 -6.05
CA PHE A 272 -22.81 -29.29 -7.35
C PHE A 272 -22.26 -30.74 -7.29
N ASN A 273 -21.57 -31.11 -6.19
CA ASN A 273 -21.03 -32.45 -5.93
C ASN A 273 -21.79 -33.25 -4.84
N ASN A 274 -23.02 -32.90 -4.46
CA ASN A 274 -23.80 -33.57 -3.40
C ASN A 274 -23.09 -33.64 -2.03
N MET A 275 -22.19 -32.70 -1.74
CA MET A 275 -21.51 -32.59 -0.46
C MET A 275 -22.14 -31.46 0.37
N PRO A 276 -22.36 -31.64 1.70
CA PRO A 276 -22.94 -30.60 2.55
C PRO A 276 -22.12 -29.29 2.46
N ASP A 277 -22.79 -28.15 2.57
CA ASP A 277 -22.16 -26.83 2.63
C ASP A 277 -21.34 -26.70 3.93
N MET A 278 -20.04 -26.99 3.85
CA MET A 278 -19.14 -26.95 5.00
C MET A 278 -18.62 -25.54 5.25
N ALA A 279 -18.70 -25.09 6.51
CA ALA A 279 -18.26 -23.79 6.96
C ALA A 279 -16.73 -23.64 7.03
N CYS A 280 -15.96 -24.73 7.00
CA CYS A 280 -14.49 -24.71 7.11
C CYS A 280 -13.81 -25.54 6.00
N ARG A 281 -13.06 -24.89 5.12
CA ARG A 281 -12.24 -25.54 4.07
C ARG A 281 -10.76 -25.26 4.22
N VAL A 282 -10.43 -23.99 4.39
CA VAL A 282 -9.06 -23.48 4.35
C VAL A 282 -8.79 -22.75 5.67
N ILE A 283 -7.55 -22.77 6.12
CA ILE A 283 -7.14 -22.04 7.31
C ILE A 283 -5.81 -21.37 7.04
N ALA A 284 -5.65 -20.19 7.62
CA ALA A 284 -4.41 -19.46 7.72
C ALA A 284 -4.25 -18.98 9.17
N VAL A 285 -3.01 -18.87 9.62
CA VAL A 285 -2.66 -18.40 10.95
C VAL A 285 -1.70 -17.23 10.78
N SER A 286 -1.98 -16.14 11.46
CA SER A 286 -1.10 -14.97 11.45
C SER A 286 0.30 -15.35 11.95
N LYS A 287 1.35 -14.76 11.39
CA LYS A 287 2.76 -14.97 11.78
C LYS A 287 2.96 -14.70 13.27
N ASN A 288 2.26 -13.72 13.83
CA ASN A 288 2.27 -13.40 15.26
C ASN A 288 1.42 -14.34 16.14
N GLU A 289 0.71 -15.31 15.54
CA GLU A 289 -0.20 -16.27 16.19
C GLU A 289 -1.36 -15.66 16.99
N GLN A 290 -1.67 -14.38 16.79
CA GLN A 290 -2.80 -13.73 17.44
C GLN A 290 -4.14 -14.05 16.78
N VAL A 291 -4.13 -14.37 15.48
CA VAL A 291 -5.33 -14.51 14.68
C VAL A 291 -5.33 -15.84 13.92
N ILE A 292 -6.46 -16.55 13.97
CA ILE A 292 -6.75 -17.70 13.13
C ILE A 292 -7.85 -17.31 12.14
N ILE A 293 -7.57 -17.47 10.86
CA ILE A 293 -8.49 -17.17 9.77
C ILE A 293 -8.95 -18.48 9.15
N VAL A 294 -10.25 -18.67 9.09
CA VAL A 294 -10.89 -19.88 8.59
C VAL A 294 -11.78 -19.49 7.42
N GLY A 295 -11.46 -20.00 6.24
CA GLY A 295 -12.25 -19.81 5.03
C GLY A 295 -13.22 -20.97 4.86
N GLY A 296 -14.50 -20.64 4.80
CA GLY A 296 -15.57 -21.55 4.41
C GLY A 296 -15.79 -21.55 2.91
N LYS A 297 -17.03 -21.77 2.48
CA LYS A 297 -17.41 -21.64 1.07
C LYS A 297 -17.29 -20.20 0.57
N ILE A 298 -17.96 -19.28 1.22
CA ILE A 298 -18.08 -17.86 0.83
C ILE A 298 -17.79 -16.91 2.00
N THR A 299 -17.69 -17.44 3.22
CA THR A 299 -17.45 -16.65 4.42
C THR A 299 -16.05 -16.90 4.96
N LEU A 300 -15.48 -15.87 5.57
CA LEU A 300 -14.25 -15.92 6.35
C LEU A 300 -14.60 -15.69 7.81
N TYR A 301 -14.12 -16.57 8.67
CA TYR A 301 -14.18 -16.42 10.12
C TYR A 301 -12.80 -16.04 10.63
N VAL A 302 -12.71 -14.90 11.31
CA VAL A 302 -11.47 -14.40 11.92
C VAL A 302 -11.61 -14.56 13.42
N TRP A 303 -10.72 -15.34 14.03
CA TRP A 303 -10.73 -15.66 15.45
C TRP A 303 -9.51 -15.11 16.16
N ASP A 304 -9.71 -14.59 17.37
CA ASP A 304 -8.62 -14.22 18.28
C ASP A 304 -8.13 -15.46 19.02
N PHE A 305 -6.84 -15.76 18.91
CA PHE A 305 -6.22 -16.94 19.52
C PHE A 305 -6.16 -16.83 21.05
N GLU A 306 -5.77 -15.67 21.58
CA GLU A 306 -5.62 -15.46 23.03
C GLU A 306 -6.96 -15.35 23.73
N LYS A 307 -7.86 -14.53 23.19
CA LYS A 307 -9.19 -14.28 23.76
C LYS A 307 -10.20 -15.38 23.45
N ARG A 308 -9.85 -16.31 22.56
CA ARG A 308 -10.66 -17.46 22.16
C ARG A 308 -12.08 -17.10 21.70
N ARG A 309 -12.20 -16.01 20.95
CA ARG A 309 -13.48 -15.48 20.47
C ARG A 309 -13.44 -15.19 18.99
N LEU A 310 -14.59 -15.32 18.33
CA LEU A 310 -14.77 -14.85 16.98
C LEU A 310 -14.64 -13.32 16.98
N LEU A 311 -13.69 -12.80 16.21
CA LEU A 311 -13.55 -11.36 15.97
C LEU A 311 -14.50 -10.91 14.88
N ARG A 312 -14.52 -11.63 13.74
CA ARG A 312 -15.28 -11.24 12.55
C ARG A 312 -15.80 -12.40 11.73
N GLU A 313 -16.90 -12.12 11.05
CA GLU A 313 -17.45 -12.91 9.95
C GLU A 313 -17.53 -11.98 8.72
N LEU A 314 -16.82 -12.34 7.64
CA LEU A 314 -16.81 -11.58 6.39
C LEU A 314 -17.42 -12.42 5.28
N SER A 315 -18.39 -11.89 4.52
CA SER A 315 -18.98 -12.56 3.36
C SER A 315 -18.41 -11.99 2.07
N ILE A 316 -17.86 -12.87 1.22
CA ILE A 316 -17.26 -12.50 -0.08
C ILE A 316 -18.33 -12.48 -1.20
N GLN A 317 -19.57 -12.86 -0.91
CA GLN A 317 -20.67 -12.95 -1.89
C GLN A 317 -20.89 -11.66 -2.69
N SER A 318 -20.56 -10.50 -2.12
CA SER A 318 -20.72 -9.21 -2.77
C SER A 318 -19.84 -9.02 -4.01
N ILE A 319 -18.77 -9.82 -4.16
CA ILE A 319 -17.74 -9.62 -5.19
C ILE A 319 -17.54 -10.85 -6.07
N SER A 320 -17.64 -12.06 -5.53
CA SER A 320 -17.49 -13.29 -6.31
C SER A 320 -18.49 -14.34 -5.83
N ALA A 321 -19.06 -15.09 -6.79
CA ALA A 321 -19.95 -16.22 -6.52
C ALA A 321 -19.19 -17.51 -6.20
N GLY A 322 -17.88 -17.52 -6.42
CA GLY A 322 -17.01 -18.68 -6.29
C GLY A 322 -16.65 -19.05 -4.85
N GLU A 323 -16.31 -20.33 -4.65
CA GLU A 323 -15.91 -20.84 -3.33
C GLU A 323 -14.44 -20.51 -3.03
N ILE A 324 -14.09 -20.32 -1.76
CA ILE A 324 -12.69 -20.11 -1.33
C ILE A 324 -11.92 -21.42 -1.47
N THR A 325 -10.88 -21.40 -2.31
CA THR A 325 -10.02 -22.57 -2.57
C THR A 325 -8.69 -22.50 -1.84
N ARG A 326 -8.12 -21.30 -1.69
CA ARG A 326 -6.82 -21.08 -1.06
C ARG A 326 -6.75 -19.70 -0.43
N MET A 327 -5.97 -19.59 0.63
CA MET A 327 -5.76 -18.37 1.41
C MET A 327 -4.31 -18.30 1.87
N GLU A 328 -3.73 -17.10 1.83
CA GLU A 328 -2.38 -16.82 2.29
C GLU A 328 -2.30 -15.40 2.87
N ILE A 329 -1.66 -15.25 4.02
CA ILE A 329 -1.50 -13.97 4.71
C ILE A 329 -0.26 -13.26 4.16
N ILE A 330 -0.41 -11.97 3.91
CA ILE A 330 0.58 -11.09 3.28
C ILE A 330 0.83 -9.89 4.20
N ASN A 331 2.01 -9.27 4.08
CA ASN A 331 2.39 -8.03 4.75
C ASN A 331 2.11 -8.05 6.27
N ASP A 332 2.99 -8.69 7.04
CA ASP A 332 3.00 -8.61 8.51
C ASP A 332 1.63 -8.76 9.20
N ASP A 333 0.81 -9.67 8.68
CA ASP A 333 -0.52 -10.05 9.18
C ASP A 333 -1.68 -9.07 8.93
N THR A 334 -1.51 -8.04 8.11
CA THR A 334 -2.59 -7.09 7.79
C THR A 334 -3.48 -7.58 6.66
N ASP A 335 -2.88 -8.13 5.60
CA ASP A 335 -3.59 -8.42 4.35
C ASP A 335 -3.72 -9.93 4.14
N LEU A 336 -4.82 -10.35 3.51
CA LEU A 336 -5.12 -11.72 3.16
C LEU A 336 -5.37 -11.82 1.67
N LEU A 337 -4.61 -12.65 0.95
CA LEU A 337 -4.97 -13.06 -0.40
C LEU A 337 -5.82 -14.32 -0.39
N ILE A 338 -6.86 -14.29 -1.22
CA ILE A 338 -7.85 -15.35 -1.35
C ILE A 338 -8.02 -15.69 -2.83
N LEU A 339 -8.05 -16.98 -3.15
CA LEU A 339 -8.39 -17.47 -4.47
C LEU A 339 -9.78 -18.11 -4.48
N THR A 340 -10.65 -17.64 -5.36
CA THR A 340 -11.99 -18.23 -5.56
C THR A 340 -11.99 -19.28 -6.66
N THR A 341 -12.98 -20.18 -6.69
CA THR A 341 -13.14 -21.20 -7.75
C THR A 341 -13.26 -20.60 -9.15
N ASP A 342 -13.78 -19.38 -9.23
CA ASP A 342 -13.97 -18.62 -10.46
C ASP A 342 -12.62 -18.15 -11.01
N GLY A 343 -11.56 -18.19 -10.18
CA GLY A 343 -10.20 -17.82 -10.55
C GLY A 343 -9.87 -16.36 -10.29
N HIS A 344 -10.70 -15.67 -9.50
CA HIS A 344 -10.41 -14.32 -9.02
C HIS A 344 -9.52 -14.39 -7.79
N LEU A 345 -8.49 -13.54 -7.77
CA LEU A 345 -7.67 -13.29 -6.59
C LEU A 345 -8.20 -12.04 -5.89
N LEU A 346 -8.52 -12.17 -4.61
CA LEU A 346 -9.08 -11.11 -3.79
C LEU A 346 -8.10 -10.76 -2.68
N LEU A 347 -7.85 -9.47 -2.51
CA LEU A 347 -7.10 -8.90 -1.39
C LEU A 347 -8.10 -8.43 -0.34
N VAL A 348 -7.92 -8.89 0.90
CA VAL A 348 -8.81 -8.60 2.02
C VAL A 348 -7.98 -8.11 3.20
N ASP A 349 -8.32 -6.93 3.72
CA ASP A 349 -7.74 -6.44 4.97
C ASP A 349 -8.39 -7.19 6.17
N ILE A 350 -7.54 -7.80 7.01
CA ILE A 350 -7.94 -8.62 8.16
C ILE A 350 -8.37 -7.77 9.36
N TYR A 351 -7.99 -6.50 9.43
CA TYR A 351 -8.27 -5.59 10.56
C TYR A 351 -9.20 -4.42 10.22
N GLN A 352 -9.29 -3.96 8.97
CA GLN A 352 -10.20 -2.88 8.57
C GLN A 352 -11.63 -3.39 8.25
N SER A 353 -12.66 -2.55 8.32
CA SER A 353 -14.09 -2.94 8.22
C SER A 353 -14.51 -3.47 6.82
N GLU A 354 -15.75 -4.00 6.73
CA GLU A 354 -16.39 -4.79 5.65
C GLU A 354 -16.28 -4.31 4.18
N SER A 355 -15.60 -3.19 3.88
CA SER A 355 -15.61 -2.53 2.56
C SER A 355 -14.33 -2.67 1.72
N ASN A 356 -13.25 -3.29 2.24
CA ASN A 356 -11.95 -3.31 1.54
C ASN A 356 -11.59 -4.72 1.04
N ILE A 357 -12.50 -5.34 0.28
CA ILE A 357 -12.17 -6.53 -0.52
C ILE A 357 -11.90 -6.05 -1.95
N HIS A 358 -10.65 -6.14 -2.39
CA HIS A 358 -10.23 -5.70 -3.71
C HIS A 358 -9.98 -6.90 -4.62
N GLN A 359 -10.60 -6.93 -5.79
CA GLN A 359 -10.27 -7.92 -6.81
C GLN A 359 -8.98 -7.52 -7.53
N LEU A 360 -7.97 -8.39 -7.50
CA LEU A 360 -6.74 -8.18 -8.24
C LEU A 360 -6.97 -8.34 -9.74
N ASN A 361 -6.42 -7.42 -10.52
CA ASN A 361 -6.58 -7.30 -11.97
C ASN A 361 -5.52 -8.14 -12.66
N ILE A 362 -5.74 -9.46 -12.65
CA ILE A 362 -4.78 -10.39 -13.20
C ILE A 362 -5.29 -10.82 -14.57
N LYS A 363 -4.59 -10.36 -15.61
CA LYS A 363 -4.90 -10.74 -16.99
C LYS A 363 -4.39 -12.15 -17.29
N HIS A 364 -5.27 -13.12 -17.06
CA HIS A 364 -5.14 -14.48 -17.55
C HIS A 364 -6.19 -14.79 -18.60
N SER A 365 -5.86 -15.65 -19.56
CA SER A 365 -6.83 -16.12 -20.55
C SER A 365 -7.94 -16.99 -19.94
N ALA A 366 -7.70 -17.53 -18.74
CA ALA A 366 -8.71 -18.21 -17.95
C ALA A 366 -8.45 -18.17 -16.44
N SER A 367 -9.38 -18.81 -15.73
CA SER A 367 -9.43 -18.98 -14.29
C SER A 367 -8.11 -19.49 -13.70
N VAL A 368 -7.56 -18.71 -12.76
CA VAL A 368 -6.41 -19.09 -11.95
C VAL A 368 -6.82 -20.27 -11.05
N LYS A 369 -5.99 -21.32 -11.02
CA LYS A 369 -6.26 -22.53 -10.20
C LYS A 369 -5.40 -22.62 -8.95
N LEU A 370 -4.22 -22.03 -8.99
CA LEU A 370 -3.29 -22.08 -7.87
C LEU A 370 -2.49 -20.78 -7.82
N PHE A 371 -2.22 -20.31 -6.60
CA PHE A 371 -1.27 -19.25 -6.35
C PHE A 371 -0.38 -19.57 -5.15
N GLU A 372 0.79 -18.95 -5.12
CA GLU A 372 1.69 -18.95 -3.97
C GLU A 372 2.46 -17.64 -3.92
N VAL A 373 2.61 -17.09 -2.71
CA VAL A 373 3.40 -15.90 -2.46
C VAL A 373 4.82 -16.31 -2.07
N SER A 374 5.82 -15.54 -2.49
CA SER A 374 7.19 -15.78 -2.09
C SER A 374 7.39 -15.53 -0.58
N PRO A 375 8.37 -16.19 0.07
CA PRO A 375 8.56 -16.04 1.52
C PRO A 375 8.86 -14.62 2.02
N ASP A 376 9.32 -13.72 1.14
CA ASP A 376 9.51 -12.28 1.43
C ASP A 376 8.25 -11.44 1.25
N GLY A 377 7.15 -12.01 0.72
CA GLY A 377 5.92 -11.28 0.44
C GLY A 377 5.97 -10.41 -0.81
N LYS A 378 7.04 -10.46 -1.62
CA LYS A 378 7.24 -9.55 -2.77
C LYS A 378 6.69 -10.08 -4.09
N PHE A 379 6.66 -11.39 -4.28
CA PHE A 379 6.31 -12.02 -5.54
C PHE A 379 5.09 -12.92 -5.40
N LEU A 380 4.30 -12.98 -6.45
CA LEU A 380 3.13 -13.84 -6.56
C LEU A 380 3.29 -14.73 -7.79
N VAL A 381 3.19 -16.05 -7.61
CA VAL A 381 3.10 -16.99 -8.74
C VAL A 381 1.67 -17.42 -8.89
N THR A 382 1.17 -17.36 -10.12
CA THR A 382 -0.18 -17.79 -10.48
C THR A 382 -0.11 -18.83 -11.58
N ASN A 383 -1.03 -19.80 -11.54
CA ASN A 383 -1.13 -20.88 -12.51
C ASN A 383 -2.52 -20.90 -13.15
N THR A 384 -2.53 -21.01 -14.47
CA THR A 384 -3.73 -21.24 -15.27
C THR A 384 -3.75 -22.65 -15.85
N MET A 385 -4.92 -23.27 -15.80
CA MET A 385 -5.18 -24.57 -16.40
C MET A 385 -5.85 -24.45 -17.77
N ASP A 386 -5.30 -23.59 -18.63
CA ASP A 386 -5.71 -23.46 -20.02
C ASP A 386 -4.89 -24.32 -20.97
N GLU A 387 -5.28 -24.35 -22.25
CA GLU A 387 -4.54 -25.00 -23.33
C GLU A 387 -3.05 -24.61 -23.39
N LYS A 388 -2.69 -23.41 -22.89
CA LYS A 388 -1.31 -22.90 -22.87
C LYS A 388 -0.56 -23.09 -21.54
N SER A 389 -1.23 -23.55 -20.49
CA SER A 389 -0.70 -23.82 -19.14
C SER A 389 0.53 -22.99 -18.73
N ILE A 390 0.28 -21.76 -18.28
CA ILE A 390 1.32 -20.76 -18.06
C ILE A 390 1.45 -20.52 -16.56
N LEU A 391 2.69 -20.57 -16.04
CA LEU A 391 2.98 -19.96 -14.73
C LEU A 391 3.35 -18.50 -14.98
N LYS A 392 2.61 -17.58 -14.37
CA LYS A 392 2.91 -16.15 -14.41
C LYS A 392 3.43 -15.70 -13.05
N ILE A 393 4.56 -15.01 -13.06
CA ILE A 393 5.19 -14.44 -11.87
C ILE A 393 4.95 -12.95 -11.89
N TRP A 394 4.37 -12.43 -10.82
CA TRP A 394 4.00 -11.03 -10.65
C TRP A 394 4.81 -10.39 -9.54
N ASP A 395 5.10 -9.11 -9.69
CA ASP A 395 5.46 -8.24 -8.58
C ASP A 395 4.17 -7.89 -7.83
N LEU A 396 4.08 -8.33 -6.57
CA LEU A 396 2.87 -8.21 -5.78
C LEU A 396 2.56 -6.74 -5.44
N GLU A 397 3.58 -5.94 -5.13
CA GLU A 397 3.40 -4.53 -4.77
C GLU A 397 2.91 -3.72 -5.96
N ALA A 398 3.50 -3.96 -7.14
CA ALA A 398 3.06 -3.36 -8.38
C ALA A 398 1.62 -3.78 -8.74
N LEU A 399 1.27 -5.06 -8.56
CA LEU A 399 -0.06 -5.58 -8.84
C LEU A 399 -1.12 -4.99 -7.89
N ILE A 400 -0.82 -4.89 -6.59
CA ILE A 400 -1.71 -4.26 -5.62
C ILE A 400 -1.90 -2.78 -5.97
N SER A 401 -0.80 -2.06 -6.26
CA SER A 401 -0.85 -0.65 -6.64
C SER A 401 -1.70 -0.41 -7.89
N ASP A 402 -1.53 -1.25 -8.92
CA ASP A 402 -2.32 -1.21 -10.16
C ASP A 402 -3.81 -1.39 -9.89
N THR A 403 -4.16 -2.33 -9.03
CA THR A 403 -5.56 -2.65 -8.73
C THR A 403 -6.27 -1.55 -7.99
N LEU A 404 -5.57 -0.94 -7.02
CA LEU A 404 -6.07 0.23 -6.34
C LEU A 404 -6.28 1.36 -7.36
N GLN A 405 -5.31 1.62 -8.25
CA GLN A 405 -5.41 2.67 -9.28
C GLN A 405 -6.55 2.44 -10.31
N HIS A 406 -6.74 1.22 -10.80
CA HIS A 406 -7.77 0.91 -11.81
C HIS A 406 -9.20 0.92 -11.25
N GLN A 407 -9.42 0.52 -10.00
CA GLN A 407 -10.74 0.64 -9.37
C GLN A 407 -11.19 2.11 -9.24
N TYR A 408 -10.25 3.03 -9.02
CA TYR A 408 -10.56 4.47 -9.07
C TYR A 408 -10.96 4.93 -10.48
N ARG A 409 -10.32 4.42 -11.55
CA ARG A 409 -10.71 4.76 -12.94
C ARG A 409 -12.08 4.21 -13.33
N ASP A 410 -12.40 2.95 -13.02
CA ASP A 410 -13.71 2.37 -13.37
C ASP A 410 -14.88 2.99 -12.58
N SER A 411 -14.63 3.42 -11.34
CA SER A 411 -15.62 4.17 -10.55
C SER A 411 -15.89 5.58 -11.12
N SER A 412 -14.89 6.22 -11.74
CA SER A 412 -15.04 7.51 -12.42
C SER A 412 -15.79 7.44 -13.77
N LEU A 413 -15.77 6.28 -14.43
CA LEU A 413 -16.48 6.05 -15.70
C LEU A 413 -17.95 5.63 -15.49
N ARG A 414 -18.28 4.99 -14.36
CA ARG A 414 -19.67 4.59 -14.04
C ARG A 414 -20.60 5.75 -13.69
N SER A 415 -20.08 6.99 -13.51
CA SER A 415 -20.88 8.17 -13.17
C SER A 415 -21.27 9.07 -14.35
N ILE A 416 -21.17 8.61 -15.60
CA ILE A 416 -21.66 9.36 -16.77
C ILE A 416 -22.97 8.72 -17.28
N PRO A 417 -24.16 9.17 -16.84
CA PRO A 417 -25.38 8.88 -17.57
C PRO A 417 -25.32 9.69 -18.88
N HIS A 418 -25.14 9.01 -20.02
CA HIS A 418 -25.32 9.64 -21.32
C HIS A 418 -26.80 10.02 -21.51
N SER A 419 -27.15 11.28 -21.25
CA SER A 419 -28.31 11.91 -21.88
C SER A 419 -27.87 12.43 -23.25
N ILE A 420 -28.08 11.64 -24.29
CA ILE A 420 -28.05 12.14 -25.66
C ILE A 420 -29.50 12.39 -26.06
N ASN A 421 -29.95 13.63 -25.82
CA ASN A 421 -31.08 14.20 -26.53
C ASN A 421 -30.58 14.65 -27.89
N ASP A 422 -30.82 13.86 -28.94
CA ASP A 422 -30.77 14.36 -30.31
C ASP A 422 -32.21 14.44 -30.84
N PRO A 423 -32.71 15.64 -31.24
CA PRO A 423 -34.06 15.81 -31.72
C PRO A 423 -34.07 15.68 -33.25
N ARG A 424 -34.42 14.51 -33.79
CA ARG A 424 -34.99 14.39 -35.15
C ARG A 424 -35.50 12.97 -35.45
N SER A 425 -36.54 12.96 -36.28
CA SER A 425 -37.24 11.82 -36.91
C SER A 425 -38.14 10.94 -36.04
N ALA A 426 -39.42 11.32 -36.04
CA ALA A 426 -40.55 10.42 -35.97
C ALA A 426 -40.51 9.35 -37.09
N THR A 427 -41.01 8.15 -36.84
CA THR A 427 -42.25 7.63 -37.49
C THR A 427 -42.58 6.18 -37.08
N SER A 428 -43.89 5.94 -37.01
CA SER A 428 -44.63 4.66 -37.08
C SER A 428 -44.49 3.60 -35.99
N SER A 429 -45.52 3.59 -35.13
CA SER A 429 -46.21 2.43 -34.52
C SER A 429 -46.81 1.46 -35.59
N PRO A 430 -47.57 0.36 -35.28
CA PRO A 430 -48.07 -0.24 -34.01
C PRO A 430 -48.09 -1.83 -34.04
N PRO A 431 -48.99 -2.60 -33.37
CA PRO A 431 -49.49 -2.67 -31.96
C PRO A 431 -49.51 -4.10 -31.35
N LEU A 432 -50.17 -4.21 -30.16
CA LEU A 432 -50.96 -5.32 -29.56
C LEU A 432 -50.28 -5.98 -28.35
N GLU A 433 -50.90 -6.27 -27.21
CA GLU A 433 -52.26 -6.16 -26.65
C GLU A 433 -52.06 -6.31 -25.11
N ASP A 434 -52.58 -5.40 -24.29
CA ASP A 434 -53.87 -5.53 -23.59
C ASP A 434 -53.86 -6.55 -22.43
N GLN A 435 -53.97 -6.07 -21.19
CA GLN A 435 -55.25 -6.16 -20.46
C GLN A 435 -55.10 -5.74 -18.99
N THR A 436 -55.78 -4.62 -18.69
CA THR A 436 -56.78 -4.44 -17.61
C THR A 436 -56.37 -4.73 -16.15
N LYS A 437 -56.76 -3.94 -15.15
CA LYS A 437 -58.05 -3.26 -14.89
C LYS A 437 -57.77 -2.24 -13.76
N LYS A 438 -58.17 -0.97 -13.91
CA LYS A 438 -59.46 -0.41 -13.45
C LYS A 438 -59.51 -0.29 -11.93
N ASP A 439 -59.98 0.76 -11.30
CA ASP A 439 -60.88 1.89 -11.60
C ASP A 439 -60.79 2.72 -10.28
N GLU A 440 -61.19 3.97 -10.10
CA GLU A 440 -61.84 5.04 -10.84
C GLU A 440 -61.63 6.27 -9.93
N VAL A 441 -61.18 7.44 -10.41
CA VAL A 441 -62.02 8.50 -10.99
C VAL A 441 -62.99 9.07 -9.93
N ARG A 442 -62.98 10.38 -9.60
CA ARG A 442 -63.65 11.50 -10.30
C ARG A 442 -63.61 12.68 -9.28
N ILE A 443 -63.53 13.99 -9.56
CA ILE A 443 -63.48 14.84 -10.77
C ILE A 443 -63.53 16.31 -10.27
N VAL A 444 -62.82 17.22 -10.97
CA VAL A 444 -63.25 18.59 -11.43
C VAL A 444 -63.64 19.59 -10.34
N SER A 445 -63.35 20.89 -10.37
CA SER A 445 -62.64 21.90 -11.16
C SER A 445 -62.67 23.15 -10.25
N THR A 446 -61.99 24.28 -10.44
CA THR A 446 -61.96 25.23 -11.56
C THR A 446 -61.17 26.45 -11.04
N SER A 447 -60.47 27.16 -11.94
CA SER A 447 -60.18 28.63 -12.01
C SER A 447 -60.51 29.52 -10.78
N SER A 448 -59.76 30.55 -10.38
CA SER A 448 -58.91 31.53 -11.08
C SER A 448 -58.41 32.57 -10.06
N GLU A 449 -57.42 33.37 -10.46
CA GLU A 449 -57.10 34.75 -10.02
C GLU A 449 -56.31 35.00 -8.70
N GLU A 450 -55.12 35.59 -8.88
CA GLU A 450 -54.34 36.44 -7.95
C GLU A 450 -55.13 37.74 -7.58
N PRO A 451 -54.72 38.65 -6.65
CA PRO A 451 -53.37 38.90 -6.10
C PRO A 451 -53.23 39.34 -4.62
N VAL A 452 -51.96 39.32 -4.16
CA VAL A 452 -51.26 40.24 -3.22
C VAL A 452 -51.85 40.56 -1.82
N GLY A 453 -51.04 40.26 -0.79
CA GLY A 453 -51.13 40.86 0.55
C GLY A 453 -50.04 40.39 1.52
N ILE A 454 -49.06 41.24 1.83
CA ILE A 454 -48.16 41.21 3.01
C ILE A 454 -48.90 42.01 4.12
N PRO A 455 -48.88 41.75 5.46
CA PRO A 455 -47.73 41.34 6.32
C PRO A 455 -48.03 40.39 7.53
N GLU A 456 -46.93 40.04 8.23
CA GLU A 456 -46.77 39.84 9.68
C GLU A 456 -47.15 38.52 10.40
N ALA A 457 -46.15 38.03 11.15
CA ALA A 457 -46.13 36.95 12.15
C ALA A 457 -46.95 37.33 13.43
N PRO A 458 -47.26 36.46 14.44
CA PRO A 458 -46.40 35.37 14.94
C PRO A 458 -47.04 34.16 15.70
N LYS A 459 -46.15 33.24 16.15
CA LYS A 459 -46.21 32.25 17.28
C LYS A 459 -46.98 30.91 17.08
N LYS A 460 -46.22 29.79 17.05
CA LYS A 460 -46.02 28.72 18.08
C LYS A 460 -47.18 27.69 18.07
N GLU A 461 -46.99 26.37 17.94
CA GLU A 461 -46.14 25.44 18.71
C GLU A 461 -45.85 24.16 17.89
N VAL A 462 -44.58 23.71 17.88
CA VAL A 462 -44.06 22.45 18.46
C VAL A 462 -44.44 21.15 17.71
N ILE A 463 -43.42 20.50 17.13
CA ILE A 463 -43.08 19.09 17.38
C ILE A 463 -41.56 18.94 17.20
N LYS A 464 -40.97 18.24 18.17
CA LYS A 464 -39.54 18.00 18.40
C LYS A 464 -38.99 16.96 17.43
N GLU A 465 -37.81 17.17 16.86
CA GLU A 465 -36.90 16.07 16.52
C GLU A 465 -35.44 16.37 16.94
N LYS A 466 -34.77 15.28 17.29
CA LYS A 466 -33.63 15.13 18.21
C LYS A 466 -32.31 15.71 17.68
N GLU A 467 -31.57 16.30 18.62
CA GLU A 467 -30.16 16.68 18.52
C GLU A 467 -29.22 15.48 18.31
N GLN A 468 -28.22 15.63 17.44
CA GLN A 468 -26.94 14.92 17.52
C GLN A 468 -25.77 15.87 17.17
N ASN A 469 -25.05 16.29 18.23
CA ASN A 469 -23.66 16.76 18.35
C ASN A 469 -23.11 17.79 17.34
N GLU A 470 -23.36 19.07 17.60
CA GLU A 470 -22.55 20.21 17.12
C GLU A 470 -21.28 20.39 17.96
N PHE A 471 -20.13 20.58 17.30
CA PHE A 471 -18.84 20.89 17.93
C PHE A 471 -18.76 22.41 18.18
N THR A 472 -19.03 22.85 19.41
CA THR A 472 -18.91 24.27 19.82
C THR A 472 -17.55 24.55 20.47
N LEU A 473 -16.76 25.40 19.82
CA LEU A 473 -15.56 26.02 20.42
C LEU A 473 -15.99 27.18 21.33
N GLU A 474 -16.07 26.93 22.64
CA GLU A 474 -16.33 27.96 23.66
C GLU A 474 -15.09 28.84 23.92
N LYS A 475 -15.34 30.08 24.36
CA LYS A 475 -14.32 31.13 24.59
C LYS A 475 -13.35 30.76 25.72
N PRO A 476 -12.05 31.15 25.63
CA PRO A 476 -11.05 30.76 26.62
C PRO A 476 -11.29 31.47 27.97
N SER A 477 -11.49 30.69 29.02
CA SER A 477 -11.48 31.16 30.41
C SER A 477 -10.03 31.35 30.88
N THR A 478 -9.79 32.46 31.57
CA THR A 478 -8.48 32.89 32.07
C THR A 478 -8.03 32.03 33.25
N VAL A 479 -7.48 30.85 33.00
CA VAL A 479 -6.76 30.06 34.01
C VAL A 479 -5.44 29.57 33.40
N SER A 480 -4.33 29.97 34.04
CA SER A 480 -2.94 29.69 33.65
C SER A 480 -2.66 28.18 33.60
N PHE A 481 -1.93 27.77 32.56
CA PHE A 481 -1.43 26.40 32.38
C PHE A 481 -0.34 26.10 33.41
N ASP A 482 -0.69 25.50 34.55
CA ASP A 482 0.27 25.26 35.64
C ASP A 482 1.25 24.10 35.35
N ALA A 483 2.52 24.39 35.64
CA ALA A 483 3.69 23.53 35.46
C ALA A 483 3.63 22.18 36.19
N LEU A 484 2.71 22.03 37.16
CA LEU A 484 2.49 20.81 37.95
C LEU A 484 1.94 19.63 37.12
N THR A 485 1.31 19.90 35.97
CA THR A 485 0.65 18.84 35.18
C THR A 485 1.61 18.03 34.30
N ILE A 486 2.76 18.59 33.88
CA ILE A 486 3.71 17.86 33.03
C ILE A 486 4.56 16.88 33.88
N GLN A 487 4.76 17.16 35.16
CA GLN A 487 5.46 16.26 36.10
C GLN A 487 4.60 15.06 36.53
N SER A 488 3.28 15.24 36.71
CA SER A 488 2.36 14.14 37.04
C SER A 488 2.10 13.17 35.89
N MET A 489 2.52 13.50 34.67
CA MET A 489 2.38 12.67 33.47
C MET A 489 3.52 11.65 33.27
N SER A 490 4.50 11.58 34.17
CA SER A 490 5.71 10.74 34.01
C SER A 490 5.45 9.23 34.02
N SER A 491 4.29 8.76 34.50
CA SER A 491 3.90 7.33 34.56
C SER A 491 2.94 6.86 33.47
N ALA A 492 2.34 7.77 32.68
CA ALA A 492 1.36 7.45 31.65
C ALA A 492 2.00 6.94 30.34
N SER A 493 1.27 6.13 29.57
CA SER A 493 1.66 5.71 28.21
C SER A 493 1.77 6.91 27.26
N ARG A 494 2.47 6.77 26.12
CA ARG A 494 2.69 7.90 25.19
C ARG A 494 1.36 8.38 24.60
N GLU A 495 0.53 7.44 24.20
CA GLU A 495 -0.77 7.67 23.58
C GLU A 495 -1.67 8.47 24.53
N GLU A 496 -1.70 8.11 25.82
CA GLU A 496 -2.41 8.88 26.86
C GLU A 496 -1.85 10.30 27.04
N ARG A 497 -0.52 10.48 26.95
CA ARG A 497 0.09 11.82 27.04
C ARG A 497 -0.30 12.68 25.85
N ARG A 498 -0.35 12.09 24.65
CA ARG A 498 -0.72 12.76 23.40
C ARG A 498 -2.18 13.18 23.42
N GLU A 499 -3.09 12.28 23.79
CA GLU A 499 -4.53 12.55 23.90
C GLU A 499 -4.81 13.70 24.87
N LYS A 500 -4.18 13.69 26.06
CA LYS A 500 -4.30 14.78 27.04
C LYS A 500 -3.76 16.13 26.54
N LEU A 501 -2.73 16.12 25.69
CA LEU A 501 -2.24 17.36 25.06
C LEU A 501 -3.22 17.88 24.03
N ILE A 502 -3.82 17.00 23.22
CA ILE A 502 -4.84 17.36 22.22
C ILE A 502 -6.09 17.91 22.91
N GLU A 503 -6.54 17.28 24.00
CA GLU A 503 -7.66 17.78 24.80
C GLU A 503 -7.39 19.21 25.30
N LYS A 504 -6.18 19.46 25.79
CA LYS A 504 -5.76 20.80 26.21
C LYS A 504 -5.66 21.79 25.04
N LEU A 505 -5.21 21.35 23.87
CA LEU A 505 -5.21 22.21 22.67
C LEU A 505 -6.65 22.59 22.28
N ASN A 506 -7.59 21.65 22.36
CA ASN A 506 -9.00 21.92 22.08
C ASN A 506 -9.63 22.88 23.11
N GLN A 507 -9.19 22.82 24.38
CA GLN A 507 -9.66 23.72 25.44
C GLN A 507 -9.06 25.13 25.35
N TYR A 508 -7.75 25.26 25.09
CA TYR A 508 -7.04 26.54 25.17
C TYR A 508 -6.69 27.17 23.81
N GLY A 509 -6.68 26.38 22.73
CA GLY A 509 -6.39 26.83 21.36
C GLY A 509 -4.93 27.20 21.06
N GLU A 510 -4.02 27.05 22.03
CA GLU A 510 -2.57 27.20 21.85
C GLU A 510 -1.78 26.46 22.95
N TYR A 511 -0.57 25.99 22.62
CA TYR A 511 0.34 25.47 23.65
C TYR A 511 1.18 26.60 24.29
N PRO A 512 1.50 26.55 25.59
CA PRO A 512 2.31 27.58 26.23
C PRO A 512 3.74 27.61 25.70
N MET A 513 4.25 28.82 25.39
CA MET A 513 5.60 29.01 24.85
C MET A 513 6.70 28.36 25.71
N LYS A 514 6.60 28.45 27.04
CA LYS A 514 7.59 27.88 27.99
C LYS A 514 7.75 26.36 27.87
N HIS A 515 6.72 25.66 27.41
CA HIS A 515 6.72 24.19 27.32
C HIS A 515 6.64 23.68 25.88
N ARG A 516 6.57 24.58 24.88
CA ARG A 516 6.35 24.22 23.48
C ARG A 516 7.38 23.23 22.94
N VAL A 517 8.67 23.47 23.18
CA VAL A 517 9.76 22.56 22.77
C VAL A 517 9.54 21.14 23.32
N ARG A 518 9.14 21.03 24.59
CA ARG A 518 8.88 19.73 25.24
C ARG A 518 7.60 19.07 24.71
N ILE A 519 6.57 19.86 24.43
CA ILE A 519 5.31 19.37 23.85
C ILE A 519 5.57 18.84 22.44
N TRP A 520 6.25 19.61 21.59
CA TRP A 520 6.61 19.23 20.23
C TRP A 520 7.51 17.99 20.20
N ARG A 521 8.44 17.84 21.16
CA ARG A 521 9.22 16.61 21.34
C ARG A 521 8.33 15.37 21.53
N ILE A 522 7.25 15.49 22.31
CA ILE A 522 6.30 14.38 22.54
C ILE A 522 5.45 14.12 21.29
N LEU A 523 4.91 15.17 20.66
CA LEU A 523 4.07 15.07 19.48
C LEU A 523 4.82 14.44 18.30
N LEU A 524 6.05 14.90 18.04
CA LEU A 524 6.93 14.40 16.99
C LEU A 524 7.64 13.08 17.34
N ASN A 525 7.47 12.56 18.57
CA ASN A 525 8.08 11.31 19.04
C ASN A 525 9.60 11.22 18.74
N LEU A 526 10.32 12.27 19.12
CA LEU A 526 11.75 12.39 18.81
C LEU A 526 12.58 11.37 19.61
N PRO A 527 13.49 10.61 18.96
CA PRO A 527 14.17 9.47 19.56
C PRO A 527 15.33 9.80 20.51
N ASP A 528 15.91 11.00 20.46
CA ASP A 528 17.11 11.39 21.24
C ASP A 528 18.31 10.45 20.97
N ASN A 529 18.57 10.17 19.69
CA ASN A 529 19.54 9.21 19.24
C ASN A 529 20.95 9.81 19.16
N GLN A 530 21.61 9.85 20.31
CA GLN A 530 22.95 10.46 20.43
C GLN A 530 24.01 9.77 19.57
N GLU A 531 23.92 8.46 19.37
CA GLU A 531 24.93 7.69 18.63
C GLU A 531 24.88 8.01 17.13
N ALA A 532 23.68 8.02 16.55
CA ALA A 532 23.48 8.36 15.14
C ALA A 532 23.93 9.80 14.86
N TYR A 533 23.55 10.75 15.72
CA TYR A 533 23.94 12.15 15.58
C TYR A 533 25.46 12.35 15.67
N LYS A 534 26.12 11.72 16.65
CA LYS A 534 27.58 11.77 16.81
C LYS A 534 28.31 11.23 15.58
N ASN A 535 27.78 10.17 14.95
CA ASN A 535 28.38 9.61 13.73
C ASN A 535 28.28 10.56 12.53
N LEU A 536 27.22 11.37 12.44
CA LEU A 536 27.06 12.39 11.39
C LEU A 536 28.01 13.59 11.59
N ILE A 537 28.25 14.00 12.83
CA ILE A 537 29.12 15.14 13.14
C ILE A 537 30.61 14.86 12.96
N LYS A 538 31.07 13.61 13.10
CA LYS A 538 32.51 13.24 12.98
C LYS A 538 33.17 13.62 11.64
N LYS A 539 32.40 13.94 10.61
CA LYS A 539 32.91 14.41 9.30
C LYS A 539 33.01 15.94 9.28
N LYS A 540 33.99 16.51 8.58
CA LYS A 540 34.21 17.97 8.46
C LYS A 540 32.95 18.70 7.96
N LEU A 541 32.68 19.92 8.43
CA LEU A 541 31.55 20.76 7.97
C LEU A 541 31.80 21.23 6.52
N GLU A 542 30.71 21.42 5.76
CA GLU A 542 30.75 21.83 4.35
C GLU A 542 30.97 23.35 4.23
N PRO A 543 32.07 23.82 3.60
CA PRO A 543 32.37 25.26 3.51
C PRO A 543 31.35 26.09 2.71
N SER A 544 30.66 25.48 1.73
CA SER A 544 29.72 26.18 0.83
C SER A 544 28.51 26.76 1.56
N ILE A 545 28.06 26.10 2.62
CA ILE A 545 26.89 26.52 3.40
C ILE A 545 27.18 27.82 4.15
N LYS A 546 28.39 27.96 4.70
CA LYS A 546 28.83 29.13 5.43
C LYS A 546 28.79 30.39 4.56
N GLU A 547 29.22 30.28 3.30
CA GLU A 547 29.17 31.39 2.34
C GLU A 547 27.73 31.85 2.06
N ILE A 548 26.79 30.92 1.89
CA ILE A 548 25.38 31.23 1.62
C ILE A 548 24.72 31.89 2.84
N LEU A 549 24.93 31.34 4.03
CA LEU A 549 24.36 31.87 5.27
C LEU A 549 24.93 33.26 5.59
N SER A 550 26.21 33.51 5.29
CA SER A 550 26.83 34.83 5.47
C SER A 550 26.20 35.93 4.60
N LYS A 551 25.57 35.56 3.47
CA LYS A 551 24.83 36.50 2.61
C LYS A 551 23.40 36.76 3.11
N ARG A 552 22.79 35.79 3.80
CA ARG A 552 21.39 35.87 4.29
C ARG A 552 21.27 36.51 5.67
N PHE A 553 22.27 36.38 6.53
CA PHE A 553 22.24 36.88 7.91
C PHE A 553 23.18 38.07 8.13
N SER A 554 22.74 39.04 8.92
CA SER A 554 23.55 40.22 9.25
C SER A 554 24.58 39.89 10.32
N ALA A 555 25.85 40.19 10.05
CA ALA A 555 26.95 40.00 11.01
C ALA A 555 26.87 40.91 12.26
N LYS A 556 25.90 41.83 12.31
CA LYS A 556 25.73 42.79 13.40
C LYS A 556 24.81 42.31 14.53
N ASP A 557 23.98 41.30 14.27
CA ASP A 557 22.98 40.81 15.23
C ASP A 557 23.44 39.51 15.89
N PRO A 558 23.70 39.49 17.21
CA PRO A 558 24.20 38.31 17.91
C PRO A 558 23.21 37.13 17.90
N GLU A 559 21.90 37.36 17.82
CA GLU A 559 20.92 36.28 17.71
C GLU A 559 20.96 35.64 16.31
N GLN A 560 21.06 36.44 15.25
CA GLN A 560 21.21 35.94 13.88
C GLN A 560 22.53 35.19 13.68
N LEU A 561 23.59 35.58 14.38
CA LEU A 561 24.85 34.83 14.39
C LEU A 561 24.69 33.45 15.05
N LYS A 562 23.95 33.35 16.15
CA LYS A 562 23.64 32.04 16.78
C LYS A 562 22.77 31.17 15.87
N ILE A 563 21.73 31.76 15.25
CA ILE A 563 20.86 31.05 14.30
C ILE A 563 21.68 30.54 13.12
N SER A 564 22.51 31.38 12.50
CA SER A 564 23.33 31.00 11.36
C SER A 564 24.34 29.89 11.71
N ALA A 565 24.97 29.93 12.89
CA ALA A 565 25.88 28.86 13.34
C ALA A 565 25.16 27.51 13.53
N LYS A 566 23.99 27.51 14.19
CA LYS A 566 23.18 26.28 14.34
C LYS A 566 22.64 25.79 13.00
N MET A 567 22.24 26.71 12.12
CA MET A 567 21.73 26.39 10.80
C MET A 567 22.82 25.80 9.90
N GLU A 568 24.05 26.30 9.98
CA GLU A 568 25.23 25.72 9.30
C GLU A 568 25.44 24.26 9.74
N LEU A 569 25.33 23.99 11.04
CA LEU A 569 25.43 22.63 11.60
C LEU A 569 24.33 21.71 11.07
N TYR A 570 23.07 22.16 11.08
CA TYR A 570 21.93 21.35 10.64
C TYR A 570 21.94 21.09 9.13
N LEU A 571 22.19 22.11 8.31
CA LEU A 571 22.27 21.94 6.86
C LEU A 571 23.46 21.04 6.47
N SER A 572 24.62 21.21 7.13
CA SER A 572 25.78 20.33 6.91
C SER A 572 25.50 18.87 7.30
N THR A 573 24.74 18.66 8.37
CA THR A 573 24.36 17.30 8.82
C THR A 573 23.30 16.68 7.93
N LEU A 574 22.36 17.45 7.37
CA LEU A 574 21.39 16.98 6.37
C LEU A 574 22.06 16.51 5.07
N ILE A 575 23.06 17.25 4.56
CA ILE A 575 23.83 16.81 3.37
C ILE A 575 24.54 15.49 3.65
N LYS A 576 25.16 15.36 4.83
CA LYS A 576 25.86 14.14 5.24
C LYS A 576 24.93 12.96 5.44
N TRP A 577 23.70 13.22 5.88
CA TRP A 577 22.67 12.20 6.03
C TRP A 577 22.20 11.67 4.67
N GLY A 578 22.10 12.53 3.65
CA GLY A 578 21.81 12.11 2.29
C GLY A 578 20.97 13.07 1.44
N PHE A 579 20.65 14.27 1.93
CA PHE A 579 19.96 15.27 1.11
C PHE A 579 20.89 15.81 0.01
N ALA A 580 20.31 16.10 -1.17
CA ALA A 580 21.04 16.72 -2.27
C ALA A 580 21.56 18.11 -1.87
N PRO A 581 22.87 18.39 -2.04
CA PRO A 581 23.46 19.68 -1.66
C PRO A 581 22.76 20.89 -2.26
N GLU A 582 22.26 20.77 -3.49
CA GLU A 582 21.60 21.86 -4.21
C GLU A 582 20.29 22.28 -3.52
N VAL A 583 19.47 21.31 -3.15
CA VAL A 583 18.19 21.53 -2.45
C VAL A 583 18.42 22.12 -1.05
N VAL A 584 19.43 21.60 -0.34
CA VAL A 584 19.80 22.04 1.01
C VAL A 584 20.32 23.47 1.02
N GLN A 585 20.97 23.90 -0.05
CA GLN A 585 21.54 25.24 -0.17
C GLN A 585 20.50 26.29 -0.59
N ASP A 586 19.47 25.89 -1.34
CA ASP A 586 18.50 26.81 -1.92
C ASP A 586 17.20 26.91 -1.09
N TRP A 587 16.46 25.81 -0.99
CA TRP A 587 15.08 25.77 -0.47
C TRP A 587 14.99 25.50 1.03
N ILE A 588 15.69 24.48 1.52
CA ILE A 588 15.62 24.06 2.93
C ILE A 588 15.86 25.21 3.91
N PRO A 589 16.78 26.18 3.66
CA PRO A 589 17.02 27.25 4.60
C PRO A 589 15.78 28.11 4.85
N ALA A 590 14.96 28.35 3.82
CA ALA A 590 13.72 29.12 3.98
C ALA A 590 12.67 28.34 4.80
N ILE A 591 12.59 27.02 4.60
CA ILE A 591 11.64 26.13 5.28
C ILE A 591 11.94 26.04 6.77
N ILE A 592 13.21 25.84 7.13
CA ILE A 592 13.61 25.54 8.51
C ILE A 592 13.77 26.79 9.38
N PHE A 593 14.00 27.97 8.77
CA PHE A 593 14.29 29.20 9.49
C PHE A 593 13.28 29.53 10.62
N PRO A 594 11.95 29.45 10.42
CA PRO A 594 10.99 29.69 11.50
C PRO A 594 11.09 28.71 12.68
N PHE A 595 11.51 27.47 12.41
CA PHE A 595 11.71 26.45 13.44
C PHE A 595 13.02 26.65 14.21
N MET A 596 14.05 27.20 13.57
CA MET A 596 15.34 27.50 14.21
C MET A 596 15.17 28.42 15.41
N GLU A 597 14.26 29.39 15.34
CA GLU A 597 13.98 30.31 16.44
C GLU A 597 13.42 29.63 17.68
N ILE A 598 12.69 28.51 17.53
CA ILE A 598 12.12 27.76 18.66
C ILE A 598 13.18 26.88 19.31
N PHE A 599 14.02 26.24 18.51
CA PHE A 599 15.04 25.28 18.96
C PHE A 599 16.42 25.93 19.18
N LEU A 600 16.49 27.27 19.20
CA LEU A 600 17.74 28.01 19.35
C LEU A 600 18.42 27.71 20.69
N ASP A 601 17.64 27.65 21.78
CA ASP A 601 18.13 27.41 23.14
C ASP A 601 18.08 25.93 23.57
N SER A 602 17.58 25.03 22.71
CA SER A 602 17.51 23.59 23.00
C SER A 602 18.77 22.84 22.55
N ASP A 603 18.89 21.58 22.98
CA ASP A 603 19.94 20.67 22.54
C ASP A 603 19.97 20.52 21.00
N ASP A 604 21.17 20.45 20.44
CA ASP A 604 21.36 20.39 18.98
C ASP A 604 20.81 19.10 18.37
N ILE A 605 20.81 18.00 19.14
CA ILE A 605 20.19 16.72 18.75
C ILE A 605 18.68 16.90 18.60
N LEU A 606 18.03 17.50 19.58
CA LEU A 606 16.58 17.70 19.58
C LEU A 606 16.15 18.60 18.43
N GLY A 607 16.88 19.70 18.19
CA GLY A 607 16.59 20.61 17.08
C GLY A 607 16.80 19.94 15.71
N PHE A 608 17.89 19.17 15.55
CA PHE A 608 18.15 18.44 14.31
C PHE A 608 17.09 17.35 14.05
N GLU A 609 16.77 16.53 15.04
CA GLU A 609 15.75 15.47 14.92
C GLU A 609 14.37 16.05 14.63
N ALA A 610 14.02 17.18 15.25
CA ALA A 610 12.77 17.88 14.96
C ALA A 610 12.71 18.33 13.50
N ILE A 611 13.75 19.02 13.01
CA ILE A 611 13.82 19.50 11.63
C ILE A 611 13.78 18.35 10.64
N LEU A 612 14.56 17.30 10.89
CA LEU A 612 14.58 16.12 10.04
C LEU A 612 13.17 15.49 10.00
N THR A 613 12.53 15.29 11.15
CA THR A 613 11.15 14.75 11.24
C THR A 613 10.15 15.62 10.48
N ILE A 614 10.24 16.95 10.59
CA ILE A 614 9.33 17.89 9.91
C ILE A 614 9.49 17.80 8.39
N LEU A 615 10.72 17.84 7.89
CA LEU A 615 11.01 17.76 6.45
C LEU A 615 10.50 16.45 5.86
N LEU A 616 10.68 15.35 6.59
CA LEU A 616 10.31 14.02 6.11
C LEU A 616 8.81 13.74 6.16
N ASN A 617 8.05 14.43 7.01
CA ASN A 617 6.61 14.18 7.18
C ASN A 617 5.73 15.26 6.52
N TRP A 618 5.98 16.55 6.73
CA TRP A 618 5.10 17.62 6.21
C TRP A 618 5.52 18.14 4.84
N PHE A 619 6.76 17.87 4.41
CA PHE A 619 7.30 18.30 3.11
C PHE A 619 7.60 17.10 2.19
N GLN A 620 6.84 16.02 2.33
CA GLN A 620 6.93 14.85 1.44
C GLN A 620 6.77 15.28 -0.03
N HIS A 621 7.52 14.66 -0.94
CA HIS A 621 7.49 14.93 -2.38
C HIS A 621 7.90 16.35 -2.82
N CYS A 622 8.30 17.25 -1.90
CA CYS A 622 8.61 18.64 -2.23
C CYS A 622 9.91 18.83 -3.03
N TRP A 623 10.79 17.83 -3.14
CA TRP A 623 12.11 17.95 -3.76
C TRP A 623 12.31 17.09 -5.02
N GLU A 624 11.27 16.42 -5.50
CA GLU A 624 11.35 15.55 -6.69
C GLU A 624 11.63 16.32 -7.98
N ASP A 625 11.00 17.50 -8.12
CA ASP A 625 11.06 18.33 -9.33
C ASP A 625 12.11 19.44 -9.25
N TYR A 626 13.02 19.42 -8.28
CA TYR A 626 14.05 20.45 -8.15
C TYR A 626 14.87 20.58 -9.46
N PRO A 627 15.10 21.80 -9.99
CA PRO A 627 14.91 23.13 -9.39
C PRO A 627 13.55 23.80 -9.63
N THR A 628 12.61 23.15 -10.32
CA THR A 628 11.25 23.69 -10.54
C THR A 628 10.34 23.40 -9.36
N ALA A 629 9.30 24.21 -9.12
CA ALA A 629 8.43 24.00 -7.97
C ALA A 629 7.78 22.60 -8.00
N PRO A 630 7.56 21.95 -6.84
CA PRO A 630 7.12 20.55 -6.79
C PRO A 630 5.71 20.38 -7.35
N SER A 631 5.62 19.88 -8.57
CA SER A 631 4.37 19.78 -9.33
C SER A 631 3.40 18.82 -8.66
N ARG A 632 3.85 17.65 -8.20
CA ARG A 632 3.00 16.66 -7.51
C ARG A 632 2.37 17.22 -6.24
N PHE A 633 3.19 17.82 -5.37
CA PHE A 633 2.74 18.44 -4.12
C PHE A 633 1.73 19.56 -4.37
N LEU A 634 2.02 20.43 -5.34
CA LEU A 634 1.21 21.60 -5.65
C LEU A 634 -0.08 21.25 -6.39
N ASN A 635 -0.06 20.24 -7.27
CA ASN A 635 -1.24 19.81 -8.03
C ASN A 635 -2.34 19.27 -7.12
N ILE A 636 -2.00 18.59 -6.02
CA ILE A 636 -2.97 18.15 -5.01
C ILE A 636 -3.76 19.36 -4.47
N ILE A 637 -3.05 20.46 -4.15
CA ILE A 637 -3.65 21.70 -3.64
C ILE A 637 -4.48 22.39 -4.72
N CYS A 638 -3.98 22.44 -5.96
CA CYS A 638 -4.70 23.01 -7.10
C CYS A 638 -6.03 22.28 -7.35
N ASN A 639 -6.01 20.94 -7.41
CA ASN A 639 -7.20 20.12 -7.66
C ASN A 639 -8.24 20.28 -6.53
N LEU A 640 -7.78 20.36 -5.28
CA LEU A 640 -8.66 20.67 -4.14
C LEU A 640 -9.30 22.06 -4.26
N LEU A 641 -8.52 23.07 -4.63
CA LEU A 641 -9.03 24.42 -4.80
C LEU A 641 -10.04 24.51 -5.94
N GLU A 642 -9.75 23.86 -7.08
CA GLU A 642 -10.66 23.81 -8.22
C GLU A 642 -12.03 23.25 -7.82
N ARG A 643 -12.04 22.15 -7.05
CA ARG A 643 -13.30 21.56 -6.55
C ARG A 643 -14.01 22.43 -5.52
N CYS A 644 -13.27 23.04 -4.59
CA CYS A 644 -13.83 23.83 -3.50
C CYS A 644 -14.38 25.18 -3.99
N ASP A 645 -13.66 25.83 -4.92
CA ASP A 645 -14.04 27.12 -5.49
C ASP A 645 -13.51 27.28 -6.92
N GLN A 646 -14.27 26.72 -7.86
CA GLN A 646 -13.99 26.83 -9.30
C GLN A 646 -13.90 28.29 -9.77
N SER A 647 -14.68 29.19 -9.16
CA SER A 647 -14.70 30.61 -9.56
C SER A 647 -13.36 31.29 -9.27
N LEU A 648 -12.79 31.00 -8.10
CA LEU A 648 -11.50 31.52 -7.68
C LEU A 648 -10.35 30.88 -8.47
N TYR A 649 -10.43 29.56 -8.73
CA TYR A 649 -9.45 28.86 -9.56
C TYR A 649 -9.38 29.44 -10.98
N ASN A 650 -10.53 29.58 -11.65
CA ASN A 650 -10.63 30.16 -12.99
C ASN A 650 -10.16 31.62 -13.03
N HIS A 651 -10.35 32.39 -11.95
CA HIS A 651 -9.85 33.77 -11.84
C HIS A 651 -8.33 33.84 -11.89
N PHE A 652 -7.62 32.90 -11.25
CA PHE A 652 -6.15 32.84 -11.33
C PHE A 652 -5.66 32.50 -12.73
N ASP A 653 -6.35 31.59 -13.42
CA ASP A 653 -6.04 31.23 -14.81
C ASP A 653 -6.25 32.43 -15.75
N GLN A 654 -7.36 33.15 -15.60
CA GLN A 654 -7.63 34.40 -16.34
C GLN A 654 -6.59 35.50 -16.09
N CYS A 655 -5.98 35.53 -14.91
CA CYS A 655 -4.88 36.44 -14.58
C CYS A 655 -3.52 36.01 -15.17
N GLY A 656 -3.44 34.89 -15.90
CA GLY A 656 -2.21 34.37 -16.50
C GLY A 656 -1.22 33.85 -15.45
N MET A 657 -1.73 33.27 -14.37
CA MET A 657 -0.94 32.80 -13.24
C MET A 657 -0.86 31.28 -13.17
N ILE A 658 0.38 30.78 -13.11
CA ILE A 658 0.64 29.42 -12.65
C ILE A 658 0.51 29.43 -11.12
N LEU A 659 -0.63 28.98 -10.62
CA LEU A 659 -1.01 29.06 -9.20
C LEU A 659 0.03 28.41 -8.28
N GLY A 660 0.50 27.21 -8.65
CA GLY A 660 1.51 26.44 -7.92
C GLY A 660 2.79 27.23 -7.67
N GLU A 661 3.42 27.71 -8.74
CA GLU A 661 4.73 28.37 -8.66
C GLU A 661 4.68 29.78 -8.07
N HIS A 662 3.67 30.58 -8.46
CA HIS A 662 3.66 32.01 -8.13
C HIS A 662 3.05 32.33 -6.76
N CYS A 663 2.16 31.47 -6.25
CA CYS A 663 1.42 31.72 -5.00
C CYS A 663 1.67 30.63 -3.95
N LEU A 664 1.35 29.38 -4.30
CA LEU A 664 1.33 28.29 -3.32
C LEU A 664 2.75 28.00 -2.81
N TRP A 665 3.71 27.85 -3.72
CA TRP A 665 5.07 27.47 -3.36
C TRP A 665 5.78 28.47 -2.43
N PRO A 666 5.76 29.80 -2.66
CA PRO A 666 6.33 30.76 -1.71
C PRO A 666 5.74 30.68 -0.29
N MET A 667 4.44 30.40 -0.16
CA MET A 667 3.77 30.25 1.14
C MET A 667 4.29 29.01 1.88
N ILE A 668 4.38 27.88 1.17
CA ILE A 668 4.84 26.59 1.71
C ILE A 668 6.34 26.65 2.02
N LEU A 669 7.15 27.22 1.12
CA LEU A 669 8.60 27.36 1.24
C LEU A 669 9.00 28.18 2.47
N SER A 670 8.17 29.14 2.88
CA SER A 670 8.38 29.92 4.11
C SER A 670 7.77 29.27 5.36
N SER A 671 7.23 28.05 5.25
CA SER A 671 6.47 27.37 6.31
C SER A 671 5.35 28.24 6.89
N PHE A 672 4.72 29.08 6.05
CA PHE A 672 3.70 30.08 6.40
C PHE A 672 4.15 31.26 7.27
N SER A 673 5.45 31.44 7.50
CA SER A 673 5.97 32.56 8.30
C SER A 673 5.79 33.94 7.65
N ILE A 674 5.66 33.99 6.32
CA ILE A 674 5.35 35.24 5.59
C ILE A 674 3.91 35.70 5.87
N ILE A 675 3.00 34.75 6.09
CA ILE A 675 1.56 35.01 6.17
C ILE A 675 1.10 35.33 7.59
N PHE A 676 1.79 34.80 8.60
CA PHE A 676 1.41 34.95 10.00
C PHE A 676 2.48 35.62 10.84
N ASN A 677 2.04 36.39 11.84
CA ASN A 677 2.92 36.80 12.92
C ASN A 677 3.38 35.59 13.74
N LYS A 678 4.45 35.77 14.51
CA LYS A 678 5.06 34.71 15.33
C LYS A 678 4.05 33.98 16.22
N LYS A 679 3.12 34.69 16.86
CA LYS A 679 2.10 34.08 17.72
C LYS A 679 1.16 33.14 16.94
N ASN A 680 0.56 33.61 15.85
CA ASN A 680 -0.36 32.81 15.05
C ASN A 680 0.36 31.67 14.32
N TRP A 681 1.60 31.89 13.90
CA TRP A 681 2.43 30.84 13.31
C TRP A 681 2.66 29.68 14.28
N HIS A 682 2.98 29.98 15.55
CA HIS A 682 3.11 28.96 16.58
C HIS A 682 1.82 28.17 16.79
N ARG A 683 0.67 28.86 16.85
CA ARG A 683 -0.64 28.22 17.01
C ARG A 683 -0.95 27.30 15.84
N LEU A 684 -0.66 27.72 14.61
CA LEU A 684 -0.86 26.89 13.43
C LEU A 684 -0.09 25.57 13.51
N TRP A 685 1.20 25.62 13.85
CA TRP A 685 2.02 24.43 13.97
C TRP A 685 1.70 23.57 15.20
N ASP A 686 1.17 24.17 16.28
CA ASP A 686 0.58 23.42 17.39
C ASP A 686 -0.57 22.51 16.90
N HIS A 687 -1.42 23.00 15.98
CA HIS A 687 -2.49 22.20 15.35
C HIS A 687 -1.94 21.16 14.36
N PHE A 688 -0.96 21.52 13.51
CA PHE A 688 -0.38 20.57 12.57
C PHE A 688 0.31 19.38 13.25
N PHE A 689 1.07 19.60 14.32
CA PHE A 689 1.72 18.51 15.05
C PHE A 689 0.77 17.71 15.95
N SER A 690 -0.37 18.30 16.32
CA SER A 690 -1.40 17.60 17.09
C SER A 690 -2.33 16.75 16.20
N ASN A 691 -2.34 17.00 14.89
CA ASN A 691 -2.98 16.12 13.92
C ASN A 691 -2.02 14.97 13.55
N GLU A 692 -2.51 13.74 13.47
CA GLU A 692 -1.69 12.58 13.06
C GLU A 692 -1.44 12.54 11.55
N GLU A 693 -2.20 13.31 10.78
CA GLU A 693 -2.13 13.34 9.33
C GLU A 693 -1.39 14.60 8.82
N PRO A 694 -0.20 14.44 8.20
CA PRO A 694 0.54 15.57 7.62
C PRO A 694 -0.21 16.26 6.46
N SER A 695 -1.19 15.58 5.88
CA SER A 695 -2.09 16.10 4.84
C SER A 695 -2.86 17.36 5.27
N MET A 696 -3.03 17.61 6.57
CA MET A 696 -3.67 18.83 7.10
C MET A 696 -3.09 20.13 6.52
N LEU A 697 -1.80 20.14 6.19
CA LEU A 697 -1.14 21.29 5.54
C LEU A 697 -1.78 21.64 4.19
N HIS A 698 -2.18 20.65 3.40
CA HIS A 698 -2.76 20.86 2.06
C HIS A 698 -4.14 21.49 2.17
N TYR A 699 -4.97 20.96 3.07
CA TYR A 699 -6.28 21.54 3.39
C TYR A 699 -6.17 22.97 3.91
N PHE A 700 -5.17 23.26 4.73
CA PHE A 700 -4.95 24.60 5.26
C PHE A 700 -4.65 25.62 4.17
N VAL A 701 -3.83 25.26 3.18
CA VAL A 701 -3.51 26.15 2.05
C VAL A 701 -4.79 26.49 1.28
N VAL A 702 -5.64 25.50 0.99
CA VAL A 702 -6.92 25.71 0.29
C VAL A 702 -7.88 26.55 1.15
N ALA A 703 -8.01 26.23 2.44
CA ALA A 703 -8.82 27.00 3.38
C ALA A 703 -8.40 28.48 3.43
N TYR A 704 -7.10 28.76 3.41
CA TYR A 704 -6.59 30.13 3.34
C TYR A 704 -7.04 30.88 2.08
N MET A 705 -6.99 30.21 0.92
CA MET A 705 -7.45 30.79 -0.35
C MET A 705 -8.95 31.07 -0.33
N VAL A 706 -9.75 30.12 0.15
CA VAL A 706 -11.21 30.23 0.22
C VAL A 706 -11.64 31.33 1.20
N VAL A 707 -10.98 31.47 2.36
CA VAL A 707 -11.28 32.54 3.31
C VAL A 707 -10.87 33.92 2.77
N MET A 708 -9.80 33.99 1.97
CA MET A 708 -9.35 35.24 1.33
C MET A 708 -10.03 35.54 -0.01
N ARG A 709 -11.01 34.72 -0.42
CA ARG A 709 -11.68 34.77 -1.72
C ARG A 709 -12.13 36.17 -2.12
N GLU A 710 -12.85 36.89 -1.25
CA GLU A 710 -13.42 38.20 -1.57
C GLU A 710 -12.34 39.22 -1.96
N LYS A 711 -11.18 39.18 -1.29
CA LYS A 711 -10.05 40.07 -1.61
C LYS A 711 -9.33 39.63 -2.88
N LEU A 712 -9.19 38.33 -3.08
CA LEU A 712 -8.48 37.76 -4.24
C LEU A 712 -9.23 38.00 -5.55
N LEU A 713 -10.55 37.86 -5.56
CA LEU A 713 -11.39 38.11 -6.75
C LEU A 713 -11.41 39.59 -7.18
N GLN A 714 -11.15 40.53 -6.27
CA GLN A 714 -11.06 41.96 -6.60
C GLN A 714 -9.77 42.32 -7.34
N ILE A 715 -8.72 41.50 -7.23
CA ILE A 715 -7.41 41.78 -7.82
C ILE A 715 -7.33 41.11 -9.20
N THR A 716 -7.21 41.91 -10.26
CA THR A 716 -7.15 41.41 -11.64
C THR A 716 -5.73 41.39 -12.24
N LYS A 717 -4.74 42.00 -11.57
CA LYS A 717 -3.36 42.07 -12.04
C LYS A 717 -2.48 41.02 -11.37
N LYS A 718 -1.82 40.17 -12.18
CA LYS A 718 -0.85 39.15 -11.73
C LYS A 718 0.15 39.66 -10.68
N LYS A 719 0.78 40.81 -10.90
CA LYS A 719 1.77 41.38 -9.96
C LYS A 719 1.16 41.69 -8.58
N ALA A 720 -0.05 42.23 -8.54
CA ALA A 720 -0.72 42.58 -7.30
C ALA A 720 -1.15 41.32 -6.51
N ILE A 721 -1.50 40.23 -7.19
CA ILE A 721 -1.78 38.94 -6.53
C ILE A 721 -0.48 38.37 -5.93
N ILE A 722 0.63 38.40 -6.67
CA ILE A 722 1.93 37.94 -6.13
C ILE A 722 2.35 38.77 -4.90
N GLU A 723 2.14 40.09 -4.95
CA GLU A 723 2.39 40.96 -3.80
C GLU A 723 1.46 40.66 -2.61
N PHE A 724 0.19 40.33 -2.86
CA PHE A 724 -0.76 39.95 -1.81
C PHE A 724 -0.24 38.79 -0.94
N PHE A 725 0.38 37.77 -1.54
CA PHE A 725 0.95 36.63 -0.81
C PHE A 725 2.34 36.88 -0.22
N ARG A 726 3.02 37.97 -0.60
CA ARG A 726 4.31 38.37 -0.02
C ARG A 726 4.15 39.19 1.27
N TYR A 727 2.99 39.79 1.48
CA TYR A 727 2.70 40.59 2.67
C TYR A 727 1.71 39.89 3.58
N MET A 728 1.94 40.01 4.89
CA MET A 728 1.05 39.49 5.92
C MET A 728 -0.36 40.06 5.76
N GLN A 729 -1.35 39.18 5.63
CA GLN A 729 -2.75 39.56 5.56
C GLN A 729 -3.42 39.38 6.93
N SER A 730 -4.38 40.23 7.25
CA SER A 730 -5.22 40.06 8.44
C SER A 730 -6.21 38.92 8.21
N ALA A 731 -5.81 37.70 8.55
CA ALA A 731 -6.66 36.52 8.58
C ALA A 731 -6.96 36.12 10.03
N ASP A 732 -8.23 35.82 10.34
CA ASP A 732 -8.55 35.19 11.62
C ASP A 732 -8.18 33.70 11.57
N LEU A 733 -7.14 33.33 12.31
CA LEU A 733 -6.66 31.95 12.39
C LEU A 733 -7.73 30.99 12.94
N ASN A 734 -8.61 31.44 13.83
CA ASN A 734 -9.66 30.57 14.38
C ASN A 734 -10.66 30.17 13.31
N HIS A 735 -11.07 31.12 12.46
CA HIS A 735 -11.94 30.83 11.33
C HIS A 735 -11.24 29.92 10.31
N LEU A 736 -9.96 30.19 9.99
CA LEU A 736 -9.17 29.35 9.09
C LEU A 736 -9.06 27.90 9.58
N LEU A 737 -8.75 27.68 10.86
CA LEU A 737 -8.64 26.33 11.42
C LEU A 737 -9.99 25.61 11.40
N LYS A 738 -11.10 26.30 11.70
CA LYS A 738 -12.45 25.71 11.58
C LYS A 738 -12.75 25.26 10.15
N VAL A 739 -12.45 26.09 9.16
CA VAL A 739 -12.63 25.73 7.74
C VAL A 739 -11.70 24.57 7.36
N THR A 740 -10.46 24.57 7.84
CA THR A 740 -9.47 23.52 7.58
C THR A 740 -9.94 22.16 8.13
N TYR A 741 -10.36 22.10 9.40
CA TYR A 741 -10.90 20.87 10.00
C TYR A 741 -12.19 20.42 9.32
N LYS A 742 -13.04 21.37 8.88
CA LYS A 742 -14.24 21.03 8.10
C LYS A 742 -13.84 20.38 6.77
N MET A 743 -12.92 20.98 6.00
CA MET A 743 -12.44 20.42 4.74
C MET A 743 -11.79 19.04 4.89
N GLN A 744 -11.13 18.77 6.02
CA GLN A 744 -10.48 17.47 6.29
C GLN A 744 -11.48 16.37 6.69
N ASN A 745 -12.53 16.71 7.42
CA ASN A 745 -13.47 15.73 8.01
C ASN A 745 -14.77 15.56 7.21
N ASP A 746 -15.15 16.57 6.43
CA ASP A 746 -16.40 16.59 5.66
C ASP A 746 -16.20 15.97 4.26
N SER A 747 -16.75 14.77 4.07
CA SER A 747 -16.65 14.02 2.82
C SER A 747 -17.39 14.67 1.65
N ASP A 748 -18.33 15.59 1.93
CA ASP A 748 -19.08 16.29 0.89
C ASP A 748 -18.22 17.40 0.26
N ILE A 749 -17.38 18.04 1.07
CA ILE A 749 -16.44 19.09 0.61
C ILE A 749 -15.23 18.45 -0.06
N THR A 750 -14.61 17.47 0.62
CA THR A 750 -13.49 16.72 0.07
C THR A 750 -13.87 15.24 -0.08
N PRO A 751 -14.31 14.82 -1.27
CA PRO A 751 -14.56 13.41 -1.53
C PRO A 751 -13.32 12.55 -1.26
N PRO A 752 -13.48 11.28 -0.85
CA PRO A 752 -12.36 10.41 -0.49
C PRO A 752 -11.27 10.31 -1.57
N TRP A 753 -11.64 10.36 -2.86
CA TRP A 753 -10.71 10.30 -3.99
C TRP A 753 -9.90 11.59 -4.24
N LEU A 754 -10.35 12.73 -3.72
CA LEU A 754 -9.65 14.02 -3.81
C LEU A 754 -8.85 14.31 -2.54
N SER A 755 -8.97 13.46 -1.53
CA SER A 755 -8.31 13.60 -0.25
C SER A 755 -6.79 13.48 -0.40
N PRO A 756 -5.99 14.49 0.01
CA PRO A 756 -4.53 14.40 0.05
C PRO A 756 -4.00 13.25 0.92
N LYS A 757 -4.86 12.62 1.74
CA LYS A 757 -4.53 11.43 2.52
C LYS A 757 -4.14 10.22 1.64
N LEU A 758 -4.56 10.18 0.38
CA LEU A 758 -4.20 9.11 -0.55
C LEU A 758 -2.76 9.24 -1.07
N ASP A 759 -2.29 10.47 -1.25
CA ASP A 759 -0.96 10.76 -1.80
C ASP A 759 0.12 10.94 -0.72
N ILE A 760 -0.27 11.33 0.49
CA ILE A 760 0.64 11.68 1.58
C ILE A 760 0.64 10.57 2.62
N ILE A 761 1.82 10.04 2.93
CA ILE A 761 1.98 8.98 3.92
C ILE A 761 1.68 9.54 5.31
N HIS A 762 0.98 8.74 6.12
CA HIS A 762 0.74 9.03 7.54
C HIS A 762 2.04 9.30 8.30
N PHE A 763 1.94 10.08 9.38
CA PHE A 763 3.09 10.47 10.19
C PHE A 763 3.94 9.26 10.65
N ARG A 764 5.25 9.30 10.37
CA ARG A 764 6.24 8.30 10.79
C ARG A 764 7.34 8.94 11.64
N PRO A 765 7.59 8.46 12.87
CA PRO A 765 8.67 8.95 13.71
C PRO A 765 10.04 8.43 13.27
N LEU A 766 11.11 9.12 13.67
CA LEU A 766 12.49 8.67 13.44
C LEU A 766 12.82 7.41 14.25
N SER A 767 13.75 6.61 13.73
CA SER A 767 14.24 5.38 14.39
C SER A 767 14.89 5.68 15.76
N LYS A 768 14.47 4.94 16.79
CA LYS A 768 15.03 5.05 18.16
C LYS A 768 16.41 4.41 18.33
N THR A 769 16.76 3.46 17.47
CA THR A 769 18.00 2.68 17.55
C THR A 769 18.64 2.56 16.17
N GLY A 770 19.98 2.62 16.12
CA GLY A 770 20.73 2.56 14.88
C GLY A 770 20.85 3.92 14.18
N GLU A 771 21.24 3.93 12.90
CA GLU A 771 21.26 5.16 12.08
C GLU A 771 19.85 5.75 11.95
N TYR A 772 19.75 7.06 11.67
CA TYR A 772 18.50 7.71 11.28
C TYR A 772 18.02 7.11 9.94
N ARG A 773 17.32 5.98 9.99
CA ARG A 773 16.74 5.32 8.82
C ARG A 773 15.24 5.55 8.87
N LEU A 774 14.72 6.16 7.82
CA LEU A 774 13.31 6.04 7.52
C LEU A 774 13.09 4.79 6.70
N VAL A 775 12.00 4.09 7.00
CA VAL A 775 11.35 3.16 6.06
C VAL A 775 10.55 3.99 5.06
N TYR A 776 11.23 4.89 4.35
CA TYR A 776 10.69 5.60 3.21
C TYR A 776 11.31 4.96 1.98
N ASP A 777 10.45 4.59 1.05
CA ASP A 777 10.81 3.93 -0.18
C ASP A 777 11.88 4.76 -0.91
N GLU A 778 12.96 4.12 -1.35
CA GLU A 778 14.16 4.80 -1.87
C GLU A 778 13.97 5.46 -3.25
N SER A 779 12.73 5.54 -3.72
CA SER A 779 12.33 6.18 -4.97
C SER A 779 12.53 7.71 -4.98
N HIS A 780 12.84 8.33 -3.83
CA HIS A 780 12.95 9.79 -3.67
C HIS A 780 14.36 10.35 -3.43
N LYS A 781 15.42 9.59 -3.75
CA LYS A 781 16.63 10.30 -4.21
C LYS A 781 16.18 11.10 -5.44
N PRO A 782 16.44 12.42 -5.53
CA PRO A 782 16.17 13.15 -6.76
C PRO A 782 16.78 12.31 -7.87
N LYS A 783 15.94 11.79 -8.78
CA LYS A 783 16.46 11.17 -9.99
C LYS A 783 17.35 12.26 -10.54
N ASN A 784 18.66 12.05 -10.50
CA ASN A 784 19.60 12.91 -11.20
C ASN A 784 19.07 12.91 -12.62
N ASN A 785 18.36 13.99 -12.99
CA ASN A 785 17.71 14.12 -14.27
C ASN A 785 18.89 14.25 -15.23
N LYS A 786 19.41 13.11 -15.69
CA LYS A 786 20.52 13.03 -16.63
C LYS A 786 20.19 13.90 -17.84
N LYS A 787 18.91 14.06 -18.20
CA LYS A 787 18.42 15.03 -19.19
C LYS A 787 18.81 16.49 -18.89
N ASN A 788 18.66 16.98 -17.66
CA ASN A 788 19.01 18.37 -17.31
C ASN A 788 20.52 18.55 -17.15
N ALA A 789 21.23 17.57 -16.58
CA ALA A 789 22.69 17.60 -16.52
C ALA A 789 23.34 17.55 -17.91
N ILE A 790 22.76 16.77 -18.85
CA ILE A 790 23.16 16.74 -20.26
C ILE A 790 22.80 18.07 -20.94
N ARG A 791 21.62 18.65 -20.67
CA ARG A 791 21.20 19.93 -21.24
C ARG A 791 22.10 21.08 -20.77
N ASP A 792 22.46 21.13 -19.49
CA ASP A 792 23.38 22.13 -18.93
C ASP A 792 24.82 21.91 -19.40
N TRP A 793 25.21 20.66 -19.66
CA TRP A 793 26.50 20.34 -20.28
C TRP A 793 26.55 20.79 -21.75
N ILE A 794 25.49 20.53 -22.53
CA ILE A 794 25.36 20.98 -23.92
C ILE A 794 25.37 22.52 -23.98
N LEU A 795 24.60 23.20 -23.12
CA LEU A 795 24.59 24.68 -23.08
C LEU A 795 25.97 25.26 -22.72
N LYS A 796 26.73 24.58 -21.84
CA LYS A 796 28.11 25.00 -21.52
C LYS A 796 29.07 24.78 -22.68
N GLU A 797 28.97 23.66 -23.40
CA GLU A 797 29.76 23.42 -24.61
C GLU A 797 29.40 24.41 -25.71
N GLU A 798 28.12 24.69 -25.94
CA GLU A 798 27.67 25.68 -26.94
C GLU A 798 28.20 27.07 -26.63
N VAL A 799 28.16 27.51 -25.37
CA VAL A 799 28.74 28.79 -24.94
C VAL A 799 30.26 28.82 -25.12
N GLN A 800 30.96 27.70 -24.93
CA GLN A 800 32.40 27.61 -25.19
C GLN A 800 32.73 27.64 -26.68
N ILE A 801 31.95 26.95 -27.51
CA ILE A 801 32.11 26.94 -28.97
C ILE A 801 31.82 28.33 -29.56
N VAL A 802 30.80 29.03 -29.05
CA VAL A 802 30.48 30.41 -29.45
C VAL A 802 31.55 31.41 -28.98
N LYS A 803 32.27 31.13 -27.89
CA LYS A 803 33.41 31.95 -27.45
C LYS A 803 34.71 31.65 -28.20
N GLN A 804 34.81 30.50 -28.86
CA GLN A 804 35.98 30.09 -29.66
C GLN A 804 35.86 30.44 -31.15
N LYS A 805 34.66 30.80 -31.62
CA LYS A 805 34.43 31.52 -32.88
C LYS A 805 34.50 33.02 -32.65
#